data_AF-A0A0Q0IZG8-F1
#
_entry.id   AF-A0A0Q0IZG8-F1
#
_cell.length_a   1.000
_cell.length_b   1.000
_cell.length_c   1.000
_cell.angle_alpha   90.00
_cell.angle_beta   90.00
_cell.angle_gamma   90.00
#
_symmetry.space_group_name_H-M   'P 1'
#
loop_
_entity.id
_entity.type
_entity.pdbx_description
1 polymer ?
#
loop_
_entity_poly.entity_id
_entity_poly.type
_entity_poly.pdbx_seq_one_letter_code
_entity_poly.pdbx_strand_id
1 'polypeptide(L)'
;MFNKKMPWLVPTLVATAVTLNLSGCGSDDDEPTVTETPSVVQPPAETGPTFPEGAIMVEAGDNLTISIQEALINAQSNDVIVLPKGNFIIESTLLFDGDVDGDGSFAKNITIMGYGQDETVLDFSEANSGDGIFVQNAVNIIIQDLSVNEAKNNGIKLKNTNGIILRRLATVWEGELDEGNGAYGLYPVECENILIEDTYVRGSADAGIYVGQSQYIVVRRNIAKENVAGIEIENSKYADVYDNEAMGNTGGILVFDLPINNHRYGSSVRIFNNKVYDNNTLNFANASSNPAGVHIVPPGTGVIVLSTDDVEIFNNEITNHDTVGLTISSFFIAEPDISTFVGNYGQPGQAIDDGWRPTPRNISIHDNVITDYGQKPKGYLIEDIIKAYVLTHGALPGILYDGLGEMLSNNGTAAYLGLQETPFNPDGSDNVCAQNNGDVSLGRLFANSNTDMNIADVLYEKTQTDLMNCAQVSLPVHTVTFGDEIFGCGVDDDTEGCDGGNLIGGGGSIGEGEGGLEGDGDLSLCTASGDNVSWDALLKANCPKLSDYNLFADMTNPTASPNSNGLPYDLNTPLFTDHATKYRFVYLPDGTKADYTENESFDFPVGTVISKTFALPQNTNNRGFANEDVIETRLLIHRETGWSALPYVWKADKSDAMLAKAGAIQGKQVTHNGEMLNFDYVVPSMNQCKQCHQFKPDADSNAVFMPIGPKARHLNRDYAYSDGVMNQLSKWQAAGILQGVPNIADVDKVPEYQDGDELNIASMSDTELMAAAKGYLDINCAHCHRPEGNASNTGLKLEYWRSYDDDAGFSHGTCKSPVAYGGGSLGYDVVPGKPEESILHFRMETNDPGDRMPEIGRSLSHDEGVALISEWIKRLPAASCS
;
A
#
# COMPACT_ATOMS: atom_id res chain seq x y z
N MET A 1 -15.11 16.02 14.56
CA MET A 1 -15.30 16.69 15.87
C MET A 1 -13.91 16.95 16.45
N PHE A 2 -13.44 18.21 16.41
CA PHE A 2 -12.08 18.52 16.86
C PHE A 2 -11.98 18.45 18.38
N ASN A 3 -11.29 17.42 18.89
CA ASN A 3 -10.84 17.37 20.28
C ASN A 3 -9.90 18.57 20.51
N LYS A 4 -10.42 19.61 21.16
CA LYS A 4 -9.61 20.72 21.67
C LYS A 4 -8.56 20.15 22.62
N LYS A 5 -7.27 20.21 22.23
CA LYS A 5 -6.15 20.11 23.18
C LYS A 5 -6.41 21.07 24.35
N MET A 6 -6.17 20.62 25.58
CA MET A 6 -6.14 21.50 26.74
C MET A 6 -4.91 22.41 26.63
N PRO A 7 -5.06 23.74 26.82
CA PRO A 7 -3.94 24.66 26.71
C PRO A 7 -2.95 24.42 27.85
N TRP A 8 -1.70 24.12 27.51
CA TRP A 8 -0.59 24.20 28.45
C TRP A 8 -0.21 25.67 28.59
N LEU A 9 -0.37 26.21 29.81
CA LEU A 9 -0.02 27.57 30.28
C LEU A 9 -1.07 28.69 30.12
N VAL A 10 -1.90 28.89 31.15
CA VAL A 10 -2.31 30.24 31.62
C VAL A 10 -2.48 30.22 33.16
N PRO A 11 -1.97 31.24 33.89
CA PRO A 11 -2.90 32.14 34.58
C PRO A 11 -2.58 33.64 34.42
N THR A 12 -3.53 34.36 33.79
CA THR A 12 -4.18 35.66 34.10
C THR A 12 -3.42 36.98 34.38
N LEU A 13 -3.98 38.04 33.74
CA LEU A 13 -4.03 39.51 34.06
C LEU A 13 -2.81 40.35 33.60
N VAL A 14 -2.94 41.48 32.87
CA VAL A 14 -3.85 42.65 32.99
C VAL A 14 -4.05 43.33 31.62
N ALA A 15 -5.25 43.89 31.40
CA ALA A 15 -5.64 44.71 30.27
C ALA A 15 -4.99 46.11 30.24
N THR A 16 -4.69 46.66 29.05
CA THR A 16 -4.96 48.07 28.73
C THR A 16 -4.97 48.30 27.21
N ALA A 17 -5.99 49.03 26.75
CA ALA A 17 -6.23 49.42 25.37
C ALA A 17 -5.52 50.74 25.02
N VAL A 18 -5.08 50.92 23.76
CA VAL A 18 -5.14 52.20 23.03
C VAL A 18 -5.28 51.94 21.51
N THR A 19 -6.06 52.82 20.90
CA THR A 19 -6.63 52.93 19.54
C THR A 19 -5.68 53.31 18.39
N LEU A 20 -6.02 52.78 17.20
CA LEU A 20 -5.94 53.30 15.81
C LEU A 20 -4.97 54.45 15.44
N ASN A 21 -4.26 54.25 14.32
CA ASN A 21 -4.23 55.21 13.21
C ASN A 21 -4.05 54.50 11.85
N LEU A 22 -4.97 54.81 10.93
CA LEU A 22 -4.82 54.62 9.49
C LEU A 22 -4.13 55.86 8.90
N SER A 23 -3.14 55.65 8.06
CA SER A 23 -2.76 56.61 7.01
C SER A 23 -2.05 55.86 5.89
N GLY A 24 -2.66 55.82 4.72
CA GLY A 24 -2.01 55.44 3.48
C GLY A 24 -1.31 56.62 2.81
N CYS A 25 -0.31 56.28 1.99
CA CYS A 25 0.21 56.91 0.76
C CYS A 25 1.15 55.82 0.20
N GLY A 26 1.11 55.34 -1.04
CA GLY A 26 0.74 56.01 -2.29
C GLY A 26 1.97 56.65 -2.91
N SER A 27 2.77 55.88 -3.65
CA SER A 27 3.60 56.39 -4.75
C SER A 27 4.05 55.24 -5.66
N ASP A 28 3.49 55.25 -6.87
CA ASP A 28 4.00 54.58 -8.06
C ASP A 28 5.38 55.13 -8.41
N ASP A 29 6.29 54.26 -8.88
CA ASP A 29 7.38 54.63 -9.78
C ASP A 29 7.73 53.39 -10.62
N ASP A 30 7.07 53.27 -11.77
CA ASP A 30 7.45 52.40 -12.89
C ASP A 30 8.54 53.10 -13.72
N GLU A 31 9.71 52.45 -13.88
CA GLU A 31 10.49 52.57 -15.11
C GLU A 31 10.98 51.19 -15.59
N PRO A 32 10.96 50.92 -16.91
CA PRO A 32 11.20 49.59 -17.44
C PRO A 32 12.70 49.34 -17.67
N THR A 33 13.26 48.36 -16.99
CA THR A 33 14.56 47.77 -17.36
C THR A 33 14.35 46.75 -18.48
N VAL A 34 14.92 47.05 -19.65
CA VAL A 34 15.02 46.11 -20.78
C VAL A 34 16.06 45.06 -20.43
N THR A 35 15.61 43.88 -20.01
CA THR A 35 16.44 42.67 -19.91
C THR A 35 16.44 41.96 -21.26
N GLU A 36 17.61 41.89 -21.90
CA GLU A 36 17.83 41.00 -23.04
C GLU A 36 17.60 39.55 -22.57
N THR A 37 16.63 38.88 -23.19
CA THR A 37 16.31 37.48 -22.94
C THR A 37 17.49 36.63 -23.44
N PRO A 38 18.12 35.79 -22.59
CA PRO A 38 19.14 34.86 -23.06
C PRO A 38 18.51 33.93 -24.11
N SER A 39 19.29 33.58 -25.13
CA SER A 39 18.87 32.65 -26.18
C SER A 39 18.36 31.36 -25.56
N VAL A 40 17.07 31.07 -25.71
CA VAL A 40 16.49 29.76 -25.38
C VAL A 40 17.22 28.74 -26.24
N VAL A 41 18.01 27.87 -25.60
CA VAL A 41 18.45 26.62 -26.22
C VAL A 41 17.17 25.84 -26.46
N GLN A 42 16.68 25.81 -27.71
CA GLN A 42 15.59 24.91 -28.04
C GLN A 42 16.10 23.48 -27.84
N PRO A 43 15.42 22.66 -27.02
CA PRO A 43 15.69 21.24 -27.00
C PRO A 43 15.58 20.69 -28.42
N PRO A 44 16.36 19.66 -28.78
CA PRO A 44 16.17 18.95 -30.05
C PRO A 44 14.68 18.64 -30.23
N ALA A 45 14.16 18.85 -31.43
CA ALA A 45 12.78 18.46 -31.74
C ALA A 45 12.60 16.98 -31.36
N GLU A 46 11.72 16.70 -30.39
CA GLU A 46 11.41 15.35 -29.97
C GLU A 46 10.90 14.57 -31.18
N THR A 47 11.73 13.67 -31.69
CA THR A 47 11.23 12.51 -32.39
C THR A 47 10.41 11.74 -31.36
N GLY A 48 9.10 11.59 -31.57
CA GLY A 48 8.24 10.80 -30.69
C GLY A 48 8.83 9.41 -30.41
N PRO A 49 8.36 8.72 -29.36
CA PRO A 49 9.02 7.53 -28.83
C PRO A 49 9.24 6.47 -29.93
N THR A 50 10.42 5.86 -29.92
CA THR A 50 10.76 4.76 -30.83
C THR A 50 10.45 3.43 -30.15
N PHE A 51 9.62 2.62 -30.79
CA PHE A 51 9.27 1.29 -30.28
C PHE A 51 10.21 0.23 -30.85
N PRO A 52 10.69 -0.73 -30.04
CA PRO A 52 11.56 -1.80 -30.52
C PRO A 52 10.83 -2.75 -31.47
N GLU A 53 11.57 -3.38 -32.38
CA GLU A 53 11.04 -4.45 -33.22
C GLU A 53 10.61 -5.64 -32.34
N GLY A 54 9.38 -6.12 -32.52
CA GLY A 54 8.82 -7.20 -31.70
C GLY A 54 7.99 -6.73 -30.50
N ALA A 55 7.85 -5.42 -30.27
CA ALA A 55 6.98 -4.89 -29.23
C ALA A 55 5.52 -5.36 -29.39
N ILE A 56 4.87 -5.66 -28.27
CA ILE A 56 3.45 -5.99 -28.17
C ILE A 56 2.66 -4.69 -28.29
N MET A 57 2.19 -4.41 -29.50
CA MET A 57 1.36 -3.23 -29.78
C MET A 57 -0.09 -3.53 -29.35
N VAL A 58 -0.57 -2.84 -28.31
CA VAL A 58 -1.97 -2.94 -27.90
C VAL A 58 -2.81 -2.03 -28.80
N GLU A 59 -3.76 -2.63 -29.51
CA GLU A 59 -4.67 -1.90 -30.39
C GLU A 59 -5.78 -1.21 -29.59
N ALA A 60 -6.11 0.02 -29.98
CA ALA A 60 -7.26 0.72 -29.43
C ALA A 60 -8.58 0.03 -29.84
N GLY A 61 -9.54 -0.05 -28.92
CA GLY A 61 -10.88 -0.59 -29.21
C GLY A 61 -11.77 -0.64 -27.97
N ASP A 62 -13.02 -1.09 -28.15
CA ASP A 62 -14.04 -1.11 -27.09
C ASP A 62 -13.68 -2.00 -25.88
N ASN A 63 -12.73 -2.93 -26.04
CA ASN A 63 -12.25 -3.83 -24.97
C ASN A 63 -10.82 -3.48 -24.51
N LEU A 64 -10.41 -2.21 -24.61
CA LEU A 64 -9.01 -1.83 -24.40
C LEU A 64 -8.48 -2.25 -23.02
N THR A 65 -9.24 -2.06 -21.94
CA THR A 65 -8.84 -2.51 -20.59
C THR A 65 -8.49 -4.00 -20.57
N ILE A 66 -9.33 -4.85 -21.18
CA ILE A 66 -9.10 -6.29 -21.29
C ILE A 66 -7.86 -6.57 -22.12
N SER A 67 -7.70 -5.92 -23.27
CA SER A 67 -6.54 -6.13 -24.15
C SER A 67 -5.22 -5.73 -23.51
N ILE A 68 -5.19 -4.62 -22.75
CA ILE A 68 -4.00 -4.24 -21.96
C ILE A 68 -3.75 -5.28 -20.88
N GLN A 69 -4.77 -5.65 -20.11
CA GLN A 69 -4.62 -6.62 -19.03
C GLN A 69 -4.16 -8.00 -19.53
N GLU A 70 -4.64 -8.46 -20.69
CA GLU A 70 -4.15 -9.69 -21.33
C GLU A 70 -2.69 -9.55 -21.79
N ALA A 71 -2.28 -8.41 -22.34
CA ALA A 71 -0.87 -8.17 -22.68
C ALA A 71 0.02 -8.25 -21.43
N LEU A 72 -0.40 -7.65 -20.31
CA LEU A 72 0.32 -7.72 -19.03
C LEU A 72 0.39 -9.14 -18.47
N ILE A 73 -0.71 -9.91 -18.55
CA ILE A 73 -0.74 -11.31 -18.05
C ILE A 73 0.18 -12.23 -18.85
N ASN A 74 0.24 -12.04 -20.17
CA ASN A 74 1.03 -12.90 -21.03
C ASN A 74 2.49 -12.43 -21.18
N ALA A 75 2.85 -11.27 -20.64
CA ALA A 75 4.17 -10.68 -20.77
C ALA A 75 5.25 -11.63 -20.26
N GLN A 76 6.28 -11.82 -21.07
CA GLN A 76 7.47 -12.62 -20.77
C GLN A 76 8.68 -11.72 -20.63
N SER A 77 9.76 -12.24 -20.03
CA SER A 77 10.98 -11.47 -19.86
C SER A 77 11.45 -10.80 -21.15
N ASN A 78 11.82 -9.52 -21.07
CA ASN A 78 12.23 -8.62 -22.15
C ASN A 78 11.10 -8.10 -23.05
N ASP A 79 9.82 -8.37 -22.75
CA ASP A 79 8.71 -7.83 -23.51
C ASP A 79 8.59 -6.31 -23.35
N VAL A 80 8.25 -5.65 -24.46
CA VAL A 80 7.87 -4.24 -24.50
C VAL A 80 6.40 -4.15 -24.91
N ILE A 81 5.55 -3.66 -24.02
CA ILE A 81 4.12 -3.46 -24.23
C ILE A 81 3.89 -1.99 -24.54
N VAL A 82 3.36 -1.72 -25.73
CA VAL A 82 3.07 -0.36 -26.20
C VAL A 82 1.57 -0.11 -26.14
N LEU A 83 1.18 0.81 -25.27
CA LEU A 83 -0.21 1.26 -25.12
C LEU A 83 -0.56 2.25 -26.24
N PRO A 84 -1.81 2.25 -26.73
CA PRO A 84 -2.18 3.05 -27.88
C PRO A 84 -2.11 4.56 -27.59
N LYS A 85 -1.95 5.35 -28.65
CA LYS A 85 -2.05 6.80 -28.61
C LYS A 85 -3.52 7.22 -28.50
N GLY A 86 -3.87 8.06 -27.52
CA GLY A 86 -5.22 8.58 -27.29
C GLY A 86 -5.51 8.83 -25.81
N ASN A 87 -6.76 9.19 -25.52
CA ASN A 87 -7.31 9.25 -24.16
C ASN A 87 -8.38 8.17 -24.04
N PHE A 88 -8.25 7.30 -23.03
CA PHE A 88 -9.03 6.10 -22.90
C PHE A 88 -9.59 5.93 -21.49
N ILE A 89 -10.88 5.65 -21.39
CA ILE A 89 -11.49 5.19 -20.14
C ILE A 89 -11.00 3.76 -19.87
N ILE A 90 -10.54 3.53 -18.64
CA ILE A 90 -10.08 2.23 -18.15
C ILE A 90 -10.99 1.79 -17.00
N GLU A 91 -11.60 0.62 -17.16
CA GLU A 91 -12.68 0.13 -16.29
C GLU A 91 -12.19 -0.54 -14.99
N SER A 92 -10.90 -0.87 -14.91
CA SER A 92 -10.30 -1.55 -13.76
C SER A 92 -8.78 -1.38 -13.72
N THR A 93 -8.19 -1.63 -12.55
CA THR A 93 -6.74 -1.65 -12.29
C THR A 93 -6.03 -2.53 -13.31
N LEU A 94 -4.96 -2.00 -13.89
CA LEU A 94 -4.08 -2.72 -14.79
C LEU A 94 -2.95 -3.37 -13.98
N LEU A 95 -3.09 -4.66 -13.71
CA LEU A 95 -2.19 -5.42 -12.84
C LEU A 95 -1.14 -6.20 -13.64
N PHE A 96 0.13 -5.91 -13.37
CA PHE A 96 1.24 -6.75 -13.77
C PHE A 96 1.82 -7.48 -12.55
N ASP A 97 1.84 -8.81 -12.60
CA ASP A 97 2.55 -9.64 -11.62
C ASP A 97 3.72 -10.31 -12.35
N GLY A 98 4.95 -10.00 -11.93
CA GLY A 98 6.14 -10.59 -12.53
C GLY A 98 6.26 -12.07 -12.25
N ASP A 99 5.67 -12.58 -11.16
CA ASP A 99 5.48 -14.02 -10.99
C ASP A 99 4.32 -14.44 -11.90
N VAL A 100 4.58 -14.82 -13.15
CA VAL A 100 3.52 -15.08 -14.16
C VAL A 100 2.88 -16.45 -13.96
N ASP A 101 3.60 -17.45 -13.44
CA ASP A 101 3.13 -18.83 -13.32
C ASP A 101 2.94 -19.33 -11.87
N GLY A 102 3.41 -18.57 -10.86
CA GLY A 102 3.16 -18.81 -9.44
C GLY A 102 4.26 -19.64 -8.77
N ASP A 103 5.40 -19.78 -9.44
CA ASP A 103 6.50 -20.66 -9.06
C ASP A 103 7.58 -19.95 -8.22
N GLY A 104 7.44 -18.64 -8.05
CA GLY A 104 8.38 -17.79 -7.34
C GLY A 104 9.53 -17.27 -8.21
N SER A 105 9.45 -17.43 -9.54
CA SER A 105 10.32 -16.83 -10.55
C SER A 105 9.65 -15.62 -11.17
N PHE A 106 10.43 -14.56 -11.42
CA PHE A 106 9.88 -13.28 -11.86
C PHE A 106 10.30 -12.94 -13.29
N ALA A 107 9.34 -12.55 -14.13
CA ALA A 107 9.58 -11.93 -15.42
C ALA A 107 10.46 -10.69 -15.25
N LYS A 108 11.47 -10.58 -16.12
CA LYS A 108 12.52 -9.56 -16.04
C LYS A 108 12.49 -8.61 -17.24
N ASN A 109 12.99 -7.39 -17.07
CA ASN A 109 13.24 -6.45 -18.17
C ASN A 109 11.97 -6.08 -18.95
N ILE A 110 10.84 -5.93 -18.26
CA ILE A 110 9.56 -5.57 -18.87
C ILE A 110 9.50 -4.06 -19.07
N THR A 111 9.02 -3.62 -20.24
CA THR A 111 8.71 -2.20 -20.48
C THR A 111 7.24 -2.03 -20.79
N ILE A 112 6.54 -1.17 -20.05
CA ILE A 112 5.20 -0.69 -20.36
C ILE A 112 5.34 0.77 -20.82
N MET A 113 4.98 1.07 -22.06
CA MET A 113 5.17 2.43 -22.59
C MET A 113 4.03 2.94 -23.46
N GLY A 114 3.85 4.26 -23.49
CA GLY A 114 2.92 4.94 -24.39
C GLY A 114 3.61 5.80 -25.45
N TYR A 115 2.86 6.77 -25.98
CA TYR A 115 3.32 7.72 -27.00
C TYR A 115 3.82 9.06 -26.43
N GLY A 116 3.84 9.19 -25.11
CA GLY A 116 4.13 10.41 -24.35
C GLY A 116 3.03 10.65 -23.32
N GLN A 117 3.35 11.31 -22.20
CA GLN A 117 2.37 11.57 -21.12
C GLN A 117 1.11 12.30 -21.59
N ASP A 118 1.24 13.20 -22.58
CA ASP A 118 0.10 13.94 -23.16
C ASP A 118 -0.58 13.20 -24.33
N GLU A 119 -0.02 12.06 -24.76
CA GLU A 119 -0.38 11.37 -26.00
C GLU A 119 -0.97 9.98 -25.72
N THR A 120 -0.66 9.37 -24.59
CA THR A 120 -1.30 8.15 -24.07
C THR A 120 -1.81 8.45 -22.67
N VAL A 121 -3.12 8.71 -22.56
CA VAL A 121 -3.80 9.04 -21.31
C VAL A 121 -4.78 7.92 -20.94
N LEU A 122 -4.62 7.37 -19.75
CA LEU A 122 -5.47 6.35 -19.17
C LEU A 122 -6.32 6.99 -18.06
N ASP A 123 -7.62 7.11 -18.26
CA ASP A 123 -8.57 7.73 -17.35
C ASP A 123 -9.34 6.65 -16.57
N PHE A 124 -9.18 6.62 -15.25
CA PHE A 124 -9.77 5.65 -14.33
C PHE A 124 -11.00 6.19 -13.59
N SER A 125 -11.59 7.30 -14.05
CA SER A 125 -12.77 7.92 -13.42
C SER A 125 -13.99 6.99 -13.34
N GLU A 126 -14.10 5.99 -14.22
CA GLU A 126 -15.15 4.97 -14.22
C GLU A 126 -14.68 3.61 -13.69
N ALA A 127 -13.46 3.50 -13.14
CA ALA A 127 -12.90 2.24 -12.69
C ALA A 127 -13.64 1.66 -11.47
N ASN A 128 -13.80 0.32 -11.47
CA ASN A 128 -14.46 -0.40 -10.38
C ASN A 128 -13.51 -0.95 -9.30
N SER A 129 -12.23 -0.57 -9.36
CA SER A 129 -11.15 -0.95 -8.45
C SER A 129 -10.28 0.27 -8.10
N GLY A 130 -9.42 0.12 -7.08
CA GLY A 130 -8.69 1.23 -6.46
C GLY A 130 -7.56 1.84 -7.30
N ASP A 131 -6.56 1.04 -7.65
CA ASP A 131 -5.31 1.55 -8.25
C ASP A 131 -5.43 1.71 -9.78
N GLY A 132 -4.67 2.62 -10.37
CA GLY A 132 -4.58 2.77 -11.83
C GLY A 132 -3.75 1.65 -12.45
N ILE A 133 -2.42 1.75 -12.33
CA ILE A 133 -1.49 0.66 -12.69
C ILE A 133 -0.92 0.09 -11.39
N PHE A 134 -0.94 -1.23 -11.24
CA PHE A 134 -0.30 -1.92 -10.12
C PHE A 134 0.70 -2.95 -10.64
N VAL A 135 1.95 -2.83 -10.22
CA VAL A 135 3.03 -3.79 -10.48
C VAL A 135 3.43 -4.48 -9.19
N GLN A 136 3.59 -5.80 -9.24
CA GLN A 136 4.15 -6.55 -8.13
C GLN A 136 5.11 -7.65 -8.59
N ASN A 137 6.04 -8.05 -7.71
CA ASN A 137 6.96 -9.17 -7.92
C ASN A 137 7.74 -9.09 -9.24
N ALA A 138 8.18 -7.90 -9.65
CA ALA A 138 8.84 -7.70 -10.94
C ALA A 138 10.34 -7.36 -10.77
N VAL A 139 11.14 -7.76 -11.77
CA VAL A 139 12.57 -7.40 -11.86
C VAL A 139 12.80 -6.51 -13.08
N ASN A 140 13.50 -5.40 -12.90
CA ASN A 140 13.85 -4.49 -13.98
C ASN A 140 12.63 -4.10 -14.82
N ILE A 141 11.71 -3.34 -14.23
CA ILE A 141 10.53 -2.83 -14.93
C ILE A 141 10.68 -1.35 -15.29
N ILE A 142 10.33 -1.01 -16.53
CA ILE A 142 10.21 0.37 -17.00
C ILE A 142 8.73 0.68 -17.23
N ILE A 143 8.26 1.79 -16.67
CA ILE A 143 6.98 2.40 -17.07
C ILE A 143 7.30 3.81 -17.57
N GLN A 144 6.94 4.11 -18.82
CA GLN A 144 7.27 5.41 -19.41
C GLN A 144 6.25 5.93 -20.42
N ASP A 145 6.29 7.24 -20.68
CA ASP A 145 5.60 7.88 -21.80
C ASP A 145 4.06 7.75 -21.79
N LEU A 146 3.42 7.87 -20.62
CA LEU A 146 1.96 7.78 -20.46
C LEU A 146 1.45 8.57 -19.23
N SER A 147 0.15 8.82 -19.18
CA SER A 147 -0.54 9.41 -18.01
C SER A 147 -1.57 8.46 -17.42
N VAL A 148 -1.70 8.48 -16.10
CA VAL A 148 -2.76 7.80 -15.33
C VAL A 148 -3.57 8.87 -14.58
N ASN A 149 -4.84 9.02 -14.94
CA ASN A 149 -5.71 10.06 -14.41
C ASN A 149 -6.86 9.45 -13.60
N GLU A 150 -7.33 10.18 -12.59
CA GLU A 150 -8.58 9.88 -11.85
C GLU A 150 -8.65 8.50 -11.19
N ALA A 151 -7.50 7.93 -10.82
CA ALA A 151 -7.48 6.66 -10.09
C ALA A 151 -8.21 6.79 -8.74
N LYS A 152 -8.98 5.78 -8.36
CA LYS A 152 -9.81 5.81 -7.14
C LYS A 152 -9.00 5.78 -5.84
N ASN A 153 -7.79 5.23 -5.90
CA ASN A 153 -6.87 5.17 -4.77
C ASN A 153 -5.48 5.66 -5.17
N ASN A 154 -4.69 4.86 -5.89
CA ASN A 154 -3.32 5.24 -6.27
C ASN A 154 -3.15 5.29 -7.79
N GLY A 155 -2.35 6.23 -8.29
CA GLY A 155 -2.06 6.34 -9.72
C GLY A 155 -1.27 5.13 -10.21
N ILE A 156 0.01 5.04 -9.84
CA ILE A 156 0.90 3.94 -10.21
C ILE A 156 1.55 3.36 -8.95
N LYS A 157 1.16 2.15 -8.58
CA LYS A 157 1.67 1.43 -7.42
C LYS A 157 2.67 0.36 -7.83
N LEU A 158 3.77 0.24 -7.10
CA LEU A 158 4.72 -0.85 -7.24
C LEU A 158 4.99 -1.49 -5.88
N LYS A 159 4.99 -2.82 -5.81
CA LYS A 159 5.25 -3.56 -4.56
C LYS A 159 6.19 -4.74 -4.78
N ASN A 160 7.07 -5.03 -3.82
CA ASN A 160 7.99 -6.18 -3.88
C ASN A 160 8.71 -6.28 -5.24
N THR A 161 9.18 -5.15 -5.74
CA THR A 161 9.75 -4.99 -7.08
C THR A 161 11.13 -4.39 -6.96
N ASN A 162 12.07 -4.87 -7.77
CA ASN A 162 13.47 -4.46 -7.73
C ASN A 162 13.95 -4.07 -9.13
N GLY A 163 14.58 -2.91 -9.25
CA GLY A 163 14.97 -2.32 -10.52
C GLY A 163 13.75 -1.70 -11.19
N ILE A 164 13.49 -0.44 -10.88
CA ILE A 164 12.32 0.30 -11.34
C ILE A 164 12.81 1.56 -12.05
N ILE A 165 12.29 1.81 -13.25
CA ILE A 165 12.39 3.11 -13.92
C ILE A 165 10.98 3.61 -14.20
N LEU A 166 10.60 4.71 -13.54
CA LEU A 166 9.40 5.49 -13.82
C LEU A 166 9.84 6.78 -14.51
N ARG A 167 9.50 6.96 -15.79
CA ARG A 167 10.09 8.03 -16.60
C ARG A 167 9.08 8.70 -17.52
N ARG A 168 9.04 10.04 -17.57
CA ARG A 168 8.13 10.79 -18.46
C ARG A 168 6.67 10.33 -18.29
N LEU A 169 6.25 10.23 -17.04
CA LEU A 169 4.90 9.85 -16.66
C LEU A 169 4.10 11.07 -16.21
N ALA A 170 2.78 10.93 -16.19
CA ALA A 170 1.92 11.81 -15.42
C ALA A 170 0.93 11.03 -14.53
N THR A 171 0.68 11.53 -13.32
CA THR A 171 -0.43 11.07 -12.46
C THR A 171 -1.25 12.27 -11.99
N VAL A 172 -2.54 12.30 -12.31
CA VAL A 172 -3.35 13.51 -12.19
C VAL A 172 -4.76 13.23 -11.66
N TRP A 173 -5.14 13.96 -10.61
CA TRP A 173 -6.54 14.24 -10.28
C TRP A 173 -6.88 15.65 -10.75
N GLU A 174 -7.75 15.75 -11.72
CA GLU A 174 -8.27 16.97 -12.32
C GLU A 174 -9.36 17.56 -11.41
N GLY A 175 -9.38 18.89 -11.28
CA GLY A 175 -10.42 19.60 -10.52
C GLY A 175 -9.96 20.13 -9.17
N GLU A 176 -10.91 20.15 -8.22
CA GLU A 176 -10.71 20.69 -6.87
C GLU A 176 -9.76 19.80 -6.06
N LEU A 177 -9.05 20.42 -5.11
CA LEU A 177 -8.15 19.72 -4.20
C LEU A 177 -8.94 19.41 -2.94
N ASP A 178 -9.38 18.16 -2.81
CA ASP A 178 -10.16 17.70 -1.68
C ASP A 178 -9.84 16.25 -1.30
N GLU A 179 -10.40 15.83 -0.17
CA GLU A 179 -10.16 14.54 0.47
C GLU A 179 -10.67 13.34 -0.37
N GLY A 180 -11.47 13.57 -1.42
CA GLY A 180 -11.95 12.55 -2.35
C GLY A 180 -10.95 12.21 -3.47
N ASN A 181 -9.87 12.98 -3.62
CA ASN A 181 -8.79 12.62 -4.54
C ASN A 181 -8.03 11.39 -4.03
N GLY A 182 -7.37 10.67 -4.94
CA GLY A 182 -6.60 9.48 -4.57
C GLY A 182 -5.39 9.81 -3.67
N ALA A 183 -4.93 8.81 -2.93
CA ALA A 183 -3.87 8.93 -1.94
C ALA A 183 -2.53 9.21 -2.61
N TYR A 184 -1.97 8.27 -3.38
CA TYR A 184 -0.61 8.39 -3.89
C TYR A 184 -0.55 8.48 -5.41
N GLY A 185 0.16 9.46 -5.97
CA GLY A 185 0.38 9.58 -7.41
C GLY A 185 1.29 8.46 -7.93
N LEU A 186 2.58 8.54 -7.62
CA LEU A 186 3.52 7.44 -7.77
C LEU A 186 3.78 6.79 -6.40
N TYR A 187 3.65 5.47 -6.31
CA TYR A 187 3.67 4.72 -5.05
C TYR A 187 4.51 3.44 -5.09
N PRO A 188 5.86 3.52 -5.20
CA PRO A 188 6.73 2.39 -4.86
C PRO A 188 6.76 2.14 -3.35
N VAL A 189 6.45 0.91 -2.94
CA VAL A 189 6.43 0.48 -1.54
C VAL A 189 7.02 -0.91 -1.35
N GLU A 190 7.89 -1.10 -0.36
CA GLU A 190 8.65 -2.35 -0.19
C GLU A 190 9.42 -2.73 -1.47
N CYS A 191 10.06 -1.73 -2.08
CA CYS A 191 10.80 -1.84 -3.33
C CYS A 191 12.30 -1.57 -3.16
N GLU A 192 13.07 -1.95 -4.17
CA GLU A 192 14.51 -1.69 -4.22
C GLU A 192 14.92 -1.14 -5.58
N ASN A 193 15.97 -0.31 -5.61
CA ASN A 193 16.54 0.25 -6.85
C ASN A 193 15.50 1.00 -7.69
N ILE A 194 15.13 2.18 -7.23
CA ILE A 194 14.00 2.95 -7.73
C ILE A 194 14.48 4.26 -8.35
N LEU A 195 14.32 4.39 -9.67
CA LEU A 195 14.53 5.64 -10.40
C LEU A 195 13.17 6.24 -10.79
N ILE A 196 12.89 7.44 -10.31
CA ILE A 196 11.73 8.25 -10.73
C ILE A 196 12.25 9.54 -11.35
N GLU A 197 11.96 9.75 -12.63
CA GLU A 197 12.45 10.94 -13.32
C GLU A 197 11.54 11.51 -14.39
N ASP A 198 11.75 12.80 -14.66
CA ASP A 198 11.12 13.54 -15.76
C ASP A 198 9.58 13.44 -15.73
N THR A 199 8.97 13.31 -14.55
CA THR A 199 7.54 13.00 -14.34
C THR A 199 6.78 14.19 -13.77
N TYR A 200 5.47 14.25 -14.05
CA TYR A 200 4.54 15.24 -13.51
C TYR A 200 3.48 14.59 -12.60
N VAL A 201 3.30 15.10 -11.38
CA VAL A 201 2.25 14.61 -10.45
C VAL A 201 1.40 15.76 -9.92
N ARG A 202 0.07 15.57 -9.87
CA ARG A 202 -0.86 16.59 -9.35
C ARG A 202 -2.09 16.03 -8.66
N GLY A 203 -2.48 16.68 -7.57
CA GLY A 203 -3.80 16.60 -6.97
C GLY A 203 -3.97 15.47 -5.95
N SER A 204 -2.89 14.77 -5.59
CA SER A 204 -2.95 13.69 -4.60
C SER A 204 -3.33 14.23 -3.21
N ALA A 205 -4.26 13.54 -2.56
CA ALA A 205 -4.70 13.81 -1.18
C ALA A 205 -3.68 13.31 -0.13
N ASP A 206 -2.63 12.63 -0.55
CA ASP A 206 -1.53 12.21 0.32
C ASP A 206 -0.19 12.73 -0.23
N ALA A 207 0.53 11.94 -1.02
CA ALA A 207 1.78 12.36 -1.67
C ALA A 207 1.75 12.19 -3.20
N GLY A 208 2.19 13.22 -3.92
CA GLY A 208 2.32 13.19 -5.37
C GLY A 208 3.33 12.12 -5.81
N ILE A 209 4.55 12.20 -5.28
CA ILE A 209 5.56 11.13 -5.37
C ILE A 209 5.80 10.62 -3.96
N TYR A 210 5.45 9.37 -3.70
CA TYR A 210 5.72 8.69 -2.44
C TYR A 210 6.68 7.52 -2.67
N VAL A 211 7.73 7.42 -1.86
CA VAL A 211 8.57 6.22 -1.81
C VAL A 211 8.65 5.73 -0.36
N GLY A 212 8.03 4.57 -0.09
CA GLY A 212 7.88 4.06 1.27
C GLY A 212 8.55 2.72 1.49
N GLN A 213 9.10 2.52 2.69
CA GLN A 213 9.60 1.22 3.14
C GLN A 213 10.61 0.57 2.15
N SER A 214 11.36 1.40 1.43
CA SER A 214 12.15 1.03 0.25
C SER A 214 13.63 1.42 0.41
N GLN A 215 14.48 0.96 -0.50
CA GLN A 215 15.91 1.29 -0.47
C GLN A 215 16.55 1.47 -1.86
N TYR A 216 17.60 2.29 -1.91
CA TYR A 216 18.31 2.69 -3.13
C TYR A 216 17.39 3.45 -4.10
N ILE A 217 17.29 4.75 -3.87
CA ILE A 217 16.24 5.59 -4.45
C ILE A 217 16.88 6.81 -5.10
N VAL A 218 16.47 7.11 -6.33
CA VAL A 218 16.79 8.36 -7.03
C VAL A 218 15.48 8.97 -7.53
N VAL A 219 15.16 10.16 -7.05
CA VAL A 219 14.00 10.95 -7.49
C VAL A 219 14.53 12.26 -8.07
N ARG A 220 14.47 12.42 -9.40
CA ARG A 220 15.06 13.59 -10.06
C ARG A 220 14.29 14.20 -11.21
N ARG A 221 14.41 15.52 -11.41
CA ARG A 221 13.80 16.24 -12.54
C ARG A 221 12.28 16.06 -12.65
N ASN A 222 11.60 15.91 -11.51
CA ASN A 222 10.15 15.77 -11.47
C ASN A 222 9.47 17.10 -11.10
N ILE A 223 8.20 17.23 -11.46
CA ILE A 223 7.33 18.33 -11.08
C ILE A 223 6.22 17.78 -10.19
N ALA A 224 6.22 18.13 -8.91
CA ALA A 224 5.22 17.72 -7.93
C ALA A 224 4.36 18.91 -7.48
N LYS A 225 3.15 18.99 -8.04
CA LYS A 225 2.30 20.19 -7.97
C LYS A 225 0.98 19.97 -7.27
N GLU A 226 0.57 20.87 -6.38
CA GLU A 226 -0.80 20.91 -5.84
C GLU A 226 -1.24 19.58 -5.16
N ASN A 227 -0.34 18.92 -4.44
CA ASN A 227 -0.59 17.74 -3.61
C ASN A 227 -0.61 18.13 -2.12
N VAL A 228 -0.95 17.21 -1.21
CA VAL A 228 -0.68 17.46 0.21
C VAL A 228 0.83 17.46 0.45
N ALA A 229 1.51 16.34 0.21
CA ALA A 229 2.96 16.28 0.11
C ALA A 229 3.37 16.27 -1.37
N GLY A 230 4.28 17.15 -1.77
CA GLY A 230 4.83 17.10 -3.14
C GLY A 230 5.62 15.81 -3.36
N ILE A 231 6.67 15.63 -2.57
CA ILE A 231 7.52 14.43 -2.57
C ILE A 231 7.67 13.94 -1.14
N GLU A 232 7.49 12.65 -0.91
CA GLU A 232 7.65 12.01 0.39
C GLU A 232 8.56 10.78 0.32
N ILE A 233 9.57 10.74 1.20
CA ILE A 233 10.41 9.58 1.45
C ILE A 233 10.10 9.09 2.86
N GLU A 234 9.38 7.96 2.97
CA GLU A 234 8.89 7.44 4.24
C GLU A 234 9.54 6.09 4.60
N ASN A 235 10.05 5.94 5.83
CA ASN A 235 10.65 4.70 6.34
C ASN A 235 11.65 4.03 5.35
N SER A 236 12.37 4.85 4.58
CA SER A 236 13.18 4.40 3.43
C SER A 236 14.65 4.81 3.54
N LYS A 237 15.54 4.07 2.87
CA LYS A 237 16.99 4.27 2.98
C LYS A 237 17.69 4.55 1.66
N TYR A 238 18.78 5.31 1.75
CA TYR A 238 19.69 5.56 0.62
C TYR A 238 18.97 6.26 -0.54
N ALA A 239 18.48 7.48 -0.28
CA ALA A 239 17.70 8.25 -1.22
C ALA A 239 18.37 9.55 -1.64
N ASP A 240 18.50 9.76 -2.95
CA ASP A 240 18.87 11.05 -3.55
C ASP A 240 17.63 11.69 -4.18
N VAL A 241 17.26 12.89 -3.70
CA VAL A 241 16.12 13.67 -4.18
C VAL A 241 16.65 15.00 -4.72
N TYR A 242 16.76 15.14 -6.05
CA TYR A 242 17.41 16.33 -6.63
C TYR A 242 16.86 16.83 -7.97
N ASP A 243 17.10 18.10 -8.27
CA ASP A 243 16.62 18.77 -9.49
C ASP A 243 15.09 18.71 -9.66
N ASN A 244 14.32 18.49 -8.60
CA ASN A 244 12.86 18.48 -8.65
C ASN A 244 12.29 19.88 -8.42
N GLU A 245 11.06 20.07 -8.88
CA GLU A 245 10.25 21.24 -8.62
C GLU A 245 9.02 20.84 -7.79
N ALA A 246 8.91 21.33 -6.56
CA ALA A 246 7.80 21.05 -5.65
C ALA A 246 7.07 22.35 -5.29
N MET A 247 5.86 22.52 -5.83
CA MET A 247 5.14 23.79 -5.80
C MET A 247 3.63 23.69 -5.58
N GLY A 248 3.05 24.67 -4.89
CA GLY A 248 1.61 24.71 -4.66
C GLY A 248 1.09 23.58 -3.78
N ASN A 249 1.94 22.80 -3.12
CA ASN A 249 1.54 21.72 -2.24
C ASN A 249 1.15 22.26 -0.84
N THR A 250 0.71 21.38 0.07
CA THR A 250 0.60 21.74 1.51
C THR A 250 1.99 21.76 2.15
N GLY A 251 2.77 20.71 1.89
CA GLY A 251 4.20 20.60 2.20
C GLY A 251 4.98 20.23 0.93
N GLY A 252 6.17 20.80 0.76
CA GLY A 252 6.99 20.58 -0.43
C GLY A 252 7.64 19.19 -0.49
N ILE A 253 8.67 18.97 0.32
CA ILE A 253 9.41 17.70 0.40
C ILE A 253 9.41 17.21 1.86
N LEU A 254 8.98 15.97 2.08
CA LEU A 254 8.84 15.35 3.39
C LEU A 254 9.76 14.13 3.50
N VAL A 255 10.46 14.00 4.62
CA VAL A 255 11.31 12.84 4.95
C VAL A 255 10.89 12.33 6.31
N PHE A 256 10.07 11.28 6.32
CA PHE A 256 9.36 10.81 7.50
C PHE A 256 9.85 9.41 7.92
N ASP A 257 10.00 9.20 9.22
CA ASP A 257 10.16 7.87 9.80
C ASP A 257 9.07 7.64 10.85
N LEU A 258 8.07 6.83 10.48
CA LEU A 258 6.87 6.60 11.29
C LEU A 258 6.91 5.24 12.02
N PRO A 259 6.27 5.13 13.22
CA PRO A 259 6.30 3.93 14.04
C PRO A 259 5.30 2.85 13.56
N ILE A 260 5.58 2.20 12.43
CA ILE A 260 4.66 1.23 11.78
C ILE A 260 4.92 -0.25 12.10
N ASN A 261 5.95 -0.55 12.92
CA ASN A 261 6.24 -1.89 13.46
C ASN A 261 6.48 -2.98 12.39
N ASN A 262 7.28 -2.65 11.37
CA ASN A 262 7.56 -3.52 10.22
C ASN A 262 9.07 -3.75 9.96
N HIS A 263 9.94 -3.40 10.91
CA HIS A 263 11.40 -3.49 10.83
C HIS A 263 12.04 -2.65 9.71
N ARG A 264 11.34 -1.65 9.15
CA ARG A 264 11.86 -0.76 8.10
C ARG A 264 11.87 0.68 8.60
N TYR A 265 13.03 1.32 8.51
CA TYR A 265 13.29 2.64 9.09
C TYR A 265 13.97 3.56 8.09
N GLY A 266 13.74 4.86 8.23
CA GLY A 266 14.34 5.90 7.42
C GLY A 266 15.79 6.19 7.82
N SER A 267 16.69 6.28 6.84
CA SER A 267 18.06 6.79 7.06
C SER A 267 18.79 7.09 5.75
N SER A 268 19.70 8.06 5.75
CA SER A 268 20.59 8.37 4.62
C SER A 268 19.81 8.90 3.42
N VAL A 269 19.32 10.14 3.57
CA VAL A 269 18.53 10.86 2.56
C VAL A 269 19.21 12.19 2.23
N ARG A 270 19.46 12.43 0.95
CA ARG A 270 20.05 13.67 0.44
C ARG A 270 19.01 14.43 -0.39
N ILE A 271 18.75 15.69 -0.04
CA ILE A 271 17.80 16.57 -0.72
C ILE A 271 18.58 17.77 -1.26
N PHE A 272 18.77 17.85 -2.57
CA PHE A 272 19.63 18.91 -3.13
C PHE A 272 19.25 19.43 -4.51
N ASN A 273 19.64 20.66 -4.82
CA ASN A 273 19.34 21.32 -6.10
C ASN A 273 17.84 21.38 -6.46
N ASN A 274 16.94 21.22 -5.48
CA ASN A 274 15.50 21.30 -5.73
C ASN A 274 15.02 22.75 -5.67
N LYS A 275 13.93 23.01 -6.39
CA LYS A 275 13.12 24.23 -6.25
C LYS A 275 11.86 23.89 -5.47
N VAL A 276 11.75 24.44 -4.27
CA VAL A 276 10.64 24.18 -3.35
C VAL A 276 9.98 25.51 -3.02
N TYR A 277 8.87 25.84 -3.68
CA TYR A 277 8.29 27.16 -3.57
C TYR A 277 6.77 27.16 -3.56
N ASP A 278 6.15 28.20 -3.00
CA ASP A 278 4.70 28.40 -3.04
C ASP A 278 3.88 27.24 -2.43
N ASN A 279 4.43 26.45 -1.51
CA ASN A 279 3.73 25.30 -0.91
C ASN A 279 2.78 25.76 0.20
N ASN A 280 1.75 26.51 -0.20
CA ASN A 280 0.82 27.25 0.64
C ASN A 280 -0.63 26.73 0.60
N THR A 281 -0.87 25.63 -0.12
CA THR A 281 -2.20 25.04 -0.25
C THR A 281 -2.66 24.52 1.10
N LEU A 282 -3.96 24.63 1.38
CA LEU A 282 -4.54 24.09 2.61
C LEU A 282 -4.44 22.58 2.59
N ASN A 283 -4.15 21.98 3.74
CA ASN A 283 -4.13 20.53 3.88
C ASN A 283 -5.53 19.95 3.57
N PHE A 284 -5.58 19.06 2.59
CA PHE A 284 -6.79 18.35 2.14
C PHE A 284 -6.66 16.83 2.27
N ALA A 285 -5.66 16.35 3.03
CA ALA A 285 -5.56 14.94 3.34
C ALA A 285 -6.70 14.50 4.22
N ASN A 286 -7.10 13.25 4.03
CA ASN A 286 -8.03 12.58 4.91
C ASN A 286 -7.48 12.51 6.34
N ALA A 287 -8.38 12.60 7.33
CA ALA A 287 -7.97 12.52 8.72
C ALA A 287 -7.52 11.10 9.08
N SER A 288 -6.55 10.97 9.98
CA SER A 288 -6.03 9.68 10.44
C SER A 288 -5.90 9.58 11.96
N SER A 289 -5.88 8.34 12.42
CA SER A 289 -5.46 7.85 13.76
C SER A 289 -4.02 8.05 14.12
N ASN A 290 -3.19 7.97 13.09
CA ASN A 290 -1.77 8.11 13.30
C ASN A 290 -1.55 9.55 13.78
N PRO A 291 -0.92 9.76 14.96
CA PRO A 291 -0.67 11.12 15.42
C PRO A 291 0.26 11.89 14.49
N ALA A 292 0.94 11.18 13.56
CA ALA A 292 1.73 11.74 12.48
C ALA A 292 1.31 11.25 11.07
N GLY A 293 1.84 11.90 10.04
CA GLY A 293 1.55 11.65 8.63
C GLY A 293 1.24 12.95 7.89
N VAL A 294 0.87 12.87 6.61
CA VAL A 294 0.65 14.09 5.81
C VAL A 294 -0.53 14.94 6.30
N HIS A 295 -1.53 14.33 6.94
CA HIS A 295 -2.74 15.02 7.42
C HIS A 295 -2.48 16.03 8.56
N ILE A 296 -1.33 15.93 9.24
CA ILE A 296 -0.92 16.90 10.26
C ILE A 296 -0.02 18.00 9.72
N VAL A 297 0.40 17.92 8.45
CA VAL A 297 1.37 18.83 7.84
C VAL A 297 0.81 20.26 7.85
N PRO A 298 1.51 21.22 8.48
CA PRO A 298 1.11 22.62 8.44
C PRO A 298 1.17 23.15 7.01
N PRO A 299 0.10 23.74 6.47
CA PRO A 299 0.13 24.38 5.17
C PRO A 299 1.15 25.53 5.19
N GLY A 300 1.86 25.76 4.08
CA GLY A 300 2.91 26.77 4.03
C GLY A 300 4.28 26.25 4.47
N THR A 301 4.58 24.97 4.26
CA THR A 301 5.84 24.35 4.70
C THR A 301 6.69 23.90 3.52
N GLY A 302 7.95 24.32 3.47
CA GLY A 302 8.88 23.92 2.41
C GLY A 302 9.36 22.48 2.56
N VAL A 303 10.19 22.21 3.57
CA VAL A 303 10.78 20.88 3.83
C VAL A 303 10.53 20.43 5.27
N ILE A 304 10.18 19.16 5.48
CA ILE A 304 10.00 18.56 6.81
C ILE A 304 10.85 17.31 6.94
N VAL A 305 11.65 17.24 7.99
CA VAL A 305 12.26 15.99 8.47
C VAL A 305 11.58 15.60 9.78
N LEU A 306 10.99 14.42 9.82
CA LEU A 306 10.29 13.88 10.99
C LEU A 306 10.92 12.54 11.40
N SER A 307 11.64 12.54 12.53
CA SER A 307 12.30 11.37 13.14
C SER A 307 13.38 10.68 12.30
N THR A 308 13.54 10.99 11.02
CA THR A 308 14.53 10.35 10.16
C THR A 308 15.95 10.79 10.51
N ASP A 309 16.85 9.82 10.60
CA ASP A 309 18.28 10.01 10.82
C ASP A 309 19.05 10.16 9.51
N ASP A 310 20.25 10.73 9.58
CA ASP A 310 21.17 10.84 8.45
C ASP A 310 20.52 11.55 7.25
N VAL A 311 20.23 12.85 7.40
CA VAL A 311 19.61 13.67 6.35
C VAL A 311 20.49 14.88 6.00
N GLU A 312 20.78 15.05 4.71
CA GLU A 312 21.56 16.17 4.18
C GLU A 312 20.69 17.00 3.22
N ILE A 313 20.56 18.30 3.48
CA ILE A 313 19.71 19.22 2.72
C ILE A 313 20.57 20.37 2.24
N PHE A 314 20.84 20.45 0.94
CA PHE A 314 21.80 21.42 0.42
C PHE A 314 21.55 21.95 -0.99
N ASN A 315 22.05 23.14 -1.30
CA ASN A 315 21.91 23.78 -2.62
C ASN A 315 20.46 23.89 -3.13
N ASN A 316 19.46 23.86 -2.25
CA ASN A 316 18.06 24.02 -2.65
C ASN A 316 17.65 25.50 -2.68
N GLU A 317 16.69 25.83 -3.54
CA GLU A 317 15.95 27.08 -3.52
C GLU A 317 14.61 26.85 -2.81
N ILE A 318 14.47 27.38 -1.58
CA ILE A 318 13.29 27.17 -0.72
C ILE A 318 12.64 28.53 -0.44
N THR A 319 11.57 28.86 -1.14
CA THR A 319 11.05 30.24 -1.17
C THR A 319 9.52 30.35 -1.04
N ASN A 320 9.04 31.47 -0.50
CA ASN A 320 7.63 31.84 -0.45
C ASN A 320 6.70 30.83 0.27
N HIS A 321 7.04 30.49 1.51
CA HIS A 321 6.28 29.57 2.36
C HIS A 321 5.58 30.34 3.50
N ASP A 322 4.25 30.28 3.57
CA ASP A 322 3.42 31.02 4.53
C ASP A 322 3.83 30.72 5.99
N THR A 323 4.28 29.49 6.28
CA THR A 323 4.62 28.99 7.63
C THR A 323 6.12 28.86 7.86
N VAL A 324 6.80 27.85 7.31
CA VAL A 324 8.23 27.62 7.60
C VAL A 324 8.96 27.13 6.35
N GLY A 325 10.20 27.58 6.15
CA GLY A 325 11.00 27.12 5.03
C GLY A 325 11.42 25.67 5.22
N LEU A 326 11.97 25.34 6.39
CA LEU A 326 12.46 24.00 6.71
C LEU A 326 12.28 23.71 8.20
N THR A 327 11.81 22.51 8.54
CA THR A 327 11.70 22.08 9.94
C THR A 327 12.24 20.68 10.18
N ILE A 328 12.92 20.49 11.31
CA ILE A 328 13.41 19.22 11.82
C ILE A 328 12.67 18.93 13.11
N SER A 329 12.00 17.78 13.19
CA SER A 329 11.19 17.44 14.34
C SER A 329 11.34 15.98 14.77
N SER A 330 11.34 15.80 16.07
CA SER A 330 11.10 14.52 16.73
C SER A 330 9.61 14.16 16.65
N PHE A 331 9.28 12.88 16.62
CA PHE A 331 7.89 12.41 16.67
C PHE A 331 7.10 12.93 17.88
N PHE A 332 7.78 13.29 18.97
CA PHE A 332 7.18 13.87 20.17
C PHE A 332 6.28 15.09 19.91
N ILE A 333 6.54 15.88 18.86
CA ILE A 333 5.68 17.02 18.50
C ILE A 333 4.34 16.58 17.90
N ALA A 334 4.34 15.44 17.19
CA ALA A 334 3.13 14.88 16.60
C ALA A 334 2.24 14.21 17.66
N GLU A 335 2.83 13.59 18.68
CA GLU A 335 2.10 12.93 19.76
C GLU A 335 1.38 13.95 20.69
N PRO A 336 0.04 13.96 20.76
CA PRO A 336 -0.70 14.86 21.62
C PRO A 336 -0.48 14.65 23.12
N ASP A 337 -0.11 13.45 23.57
CA ASP A 337 0.15 13.13 24.97
C ASP A 337 1.47 12.38 25.17
N ILE A 338 2.52 13.11 25.56
CA ILE A 338 3.83 12.51 25.83
C ILE A 338 3.84 11.54 27.02
N SER A 339 2.82 11.58 27.89
CA SER A 339 2.71 10.66 29.03
C SER A 339 2.25 9.26 28.64
N THR A 340 1.53 9.13 27.52
CA THR A 340 1.12 7.84 26.93
C THR A 340 2.13 7.32 25.92
N PHE A 341 3.07 8.15 25.46
CA PHE A 341 4.10 7.80 24.47
C PHE A 341 4.79 6.45 24.72
N VAL A 342 5.25 6.21 25.95
CA VAL A 342 5.92 4.95 26.33
C VAL A 342 4.97 3.75 26.28
N GLY A 343 3.69 3.97 26.61
CA GLY A 343 2.64 2.95 26.48
C GLY A 343 2.33 2.62 25.02
N ASN A 344 2.32 3.65 24.16
CA ASN A 344 1.98 3.51 22.74
C ASN A 344 3.13 2.90 21.92
N TYR A 345 4.37 3.29 22.16
CA TYR A 345 5.50 2.93 21.29
C TYR A 345 6.63 2.15 21.98
N GLY A 346 6.70 2.18 23.32
CA GLY A 346 7.84 1.67 24.11
C GLY A 346 7.64 0.33 24.81
N GLN A 347 6.48 -0.31 24.67
CA GLN A 347 6.22 -1.64 25.25
C GLN A 347 6.86 -2.76 24.41
N PRO A 348 7.12 -3.96 24.99
CA PRO A 348 7.59 -5.11 24.22
C PRO A 348 6.71 -5.39 23.00
N GLY A 349 7.31 -5.63 21.84
CA GLY A 349 6.59 -5.85 20.58
C GLY A 349 6.03 -4.60 19.88
N GLN A 350 6.33 -3.39 20.38
CA GLN A 350 5.99 -2.12 19.75
C GLN A 350 7.18 -1.52 18.98
N ALA A 351 6.95 -0.42 18.26
CA ALA A 351 7.89 0.19 17.33
C ALA A 351 9.30 0.46 17.91
N ILE A 352 9.45 0.86 19.17
CA ILE A 352 10.79 1.09 19.75
C ILE A 352 11.56 -0.22 19.95
N ASP A 353 10.86 -1.30 20.29
CA ASP A 353 11.43 -2.65 20.42
C ASP A 353 11.77 -3.24 19.04
N ASP A 354 10.94 -2.94 18.03
CA ASP A 354 11.17 -3.23 16.60
C ASP A 354 12.51 -2.62 16.14
N GLY A 355 12.82 -1.40 16.62
CA GLY A 355 14.02 -0.64 16.26
C GLY A 355 13.80 0.81 15.84
N TRP A 356 12.55 1.28 15.71
CA TRP A 356 12.22 2.67 15.37
C TRP A 356 12.67 3.64 16.47
N ARG A 357 13.05 4.86 16.08
CA ARG A 357 13.44 5.92 17.01
C ARG A 357 12.71 7.23 16.70
N PRO A 358 12.19 7.94 17.72
CA PRO A 358 11.45 9.19 17.52
C PRO A 358 12.33 10.43 17.33
N THR A 359 13.63 10.35 17.62
CA THR A 359 14.53 11.51 17.62
C THR A 359 15.40 11.53 16.38
N PRO A 360 15.34 12.58 15.52
CA PRO A 360 16.22 12.70 14.38
C PRO A 360 17.66 13.02 14.80
N ARG A 361 18.62 12.45 14.09
CA ARG A 361 20.07 12.57 14.32
C ARG A 361 20.84 12.76 13.01
N ASN A 362 22.04 13.32 13.15
CA ASN A 362 22.97 13.55 12.05
C ASN A 362 22.31 14.28 10.87
N ILE A 363 21.84 15.50 11.14
CA ILE A 363 21.14 16.33 10.16
C ILE A 363 22.05 17.47 9.74
N SER A 364 22.23 17.65 8.42
CA SER A 364 23.09 18.67 7.83
C SER A 364 22.28 19.55 6.89
N ILE A 365 22.17 20.84 7.18
CA ILE A 365 21.45 21.80 6.35
C ILE A 365 22.44 22.87 5.90
N HIS A 366 22.80 22.90 4.62
CA HIS A 366 23.81 23.87 4.18
C HIS A 366 23.68 24.37 2.74
N ASP A 367 24.21 25.57 2.50
CA ASP A 367 24.32 26.16 1.16
C ASP A 367 22.96 26.28 0.43
N ASN A 368 21.85 26.31 1.17
CA ASN A 368 20.52 26.56 0.62
C ASN A 368 20.23 28.07 0.48
N VAL A 369 19.30 28.42 -0.41
CA VAL A 369 18.72 29.76 -0.49
C VAL A 369 17.31 29.70 0.10
N ILE A 370 17.14 30.21 1.33
CA ILE A 370 15.85 30.18 2.04
C ILE A 370 15.34 31.61 2.24
N THR A 371 14.24 31.96 1.57
CA THR A 371 13.68 33.33 1.60
C THR A 371 12.15 33.34 1.67
N ASP A 372 11.57 34.49 2.02
CA ASP A 372 10.11 34.72 2.03
C ASP A 372 9.29 33.66 2.80
N TYR A 373 9.74 33.32 4.00
CA TYR A 373 9.06 32.36 4.89
C TYR A 373 8.31 33.06 6.04
N GLY A 374 7.40 32.34 6.70
CA GLY A 374 6.79 32.75 7.97
C GLY A 374 5.95 34.01 7.93
N GLN A 375 5.47 34.39 6.74
CA GLN A 375 4.70 35.63 6.54
C GLN A 375 3.25 35.49 7.04
N LYS A 376 2.66 34.30 6.95
CA LYS A 376 1.27 34.02 7.35
C LYS A 376 1.16 32.60 7.94
N PRO A 377 1.88 32.31 9.04
CA PRO A 377 2.02 30.95 9.53
C PRO A 377 0.67 30.39 9.99
N LYS A 378 0.40 29.15 9.59
CA LYS A 378 -0.81 28.39 9.89
C LYS A 378 -0.43 26.95 10.17
N GLY A 379 -1.22 26.29 11.02
CA GLY A 379 -1.00 24.90 11.39
C GLY A 379 -1.61 24.65 12.75
N TYR A 380 -2.62 23.79 12.81
CA TYR A 380 -3.34 23.54 14.07
C TYR A 380 -2.42 22.85 15.10
N LEU A 381 -1.54 21.95 14.64
CA LEU A 381 -0.61 21.22 15.50
C LEU A 381 0.42 22.14 16.16
N ILE A 382 0.86 23.16 15.43
CA ILE A 382 1.95 24.07 15.83
C ILE A 382 1.46 25.46 16.22
N GLU A 383 0.15 25.65 16.47
CA GLU A 383 -0.43 26.97 16.74
C GLU A 383 0.25 27.65 17.96
N ASP A 384 0.58 26.87 18.98
CA ASP A 384 1.26 27.36 20.19
C ASP A 384 2.72 27.71 19.92
N ILE A 385 3.41 26.97 19.05
CA ILE A 385 4.77 27.28 18.59
C ILE A 385 4.76 28.59 17.80
N ILE A 386 3.81 28.74 16.87
CA ILE A 386 3.62 29.98 16.10
C ILE A 386 3.40 31.16 17.04
N LYS A 387 2.45 31.04 17.98
CA LYS A 387 2.18 32.10 18.97
C LYS A 387 3.40 32.44 19.81
N ALA A 388 4.14 31.44 20.26
CA ALA A 388 5.32 31.63 21.09
C ALA A 388 6.35 32.50 20.36
N TYR A 389 6.78 32.10 19.15
CA TYR A 389 7.76 32.86 18.36
C TYR A 389 7.26 34.25 17.93
N VAL A 390 6.00 34.36 17.47
CA VAL A 390 5.44 35.65 17.06
C VAL A 390 5.34 36.61 18.25
N LEU A 391 4.98 36.13 19.44
CA LEU A 391 4.86 36.96 20.63
C LEU A 391 6.23 37.42 21.18
N THR A 392 7.25 36.54 21.16
CA THR A 392 8.55 36.83 21.76
C THR A 392 9.54 37.48 20.79
N HIS A 393 9.49 37.12 19.51
CA HIS A 393 10.47 37.51 18.50
C HIS A 393 9.87 38.26 17.31
N GLY A 394 8.53 38.27 17.17
CA GLY A 394 7.82 38.98 16.11
C GLY A 394 7.74 38.25 14.77
N ALA A 395 8.34 37.07 14.65
CA ALA A 395 8.36 36.24 13.45
C ALA A 395 8.63 34.78 13.80
N LEU A 396 8.18 33.84 12.95
CA LEU A 396 8.59 32.44 12.98
C LEU A 396 9.94 32.29 12.25
N PRO A 397 10.89 31.45 12.73
CA PRO A 397 12.17 31.25 12.05
C PRO A 397 12.00 30.53 10.71
N GLY A 398 12.98 30.69 9.81
CA GLY A 398 12.97 30.04 8.50
C GLY A 398 13.43 28.58 8.55
N ILE A 399 14.35 28.28 9.45
CA ILE A 399 14.72 26.92 9.85
C ILE A 399 14.34 26.72 11.32
N LEU A 400 13.53 25.70 11.60
CA LEU A 400 13.09 25.34 12.95
C LEU A 400 13.57 23.93 13.31
N TYR A 401 14.19 23.78 14.47
CA TYR A 401 14.45 22.47 15.07
C TYR A 401 13.78 22.39 16.44
N ASP A 402 13.04 21.32 16.73
CA ASP A 402 12.42 21.23 18.05
C ASP A 402 13.42 21.04 19.20
N GLY A 403 14.45 20.22 19.02
CA GLY A 403 15.43 19.89 20.06
C GLY A 403 14.87 19.09 21.25
N LEU A 404 13.61 18.63 21.21
CA LEU A 404 12.97 17.94 22.33
C LEU A 404 13.57 16.56 22.53
N GLY A 405 13.68 15.76 21.47
CA GLY A 405 14.28 14.43 21.53
C GLY A 405 15.75 14.49 21.99
N GLU A 406 16.54 15.40 21.43
CA GLU A 406 17.95 15.59 21.84
C GLU A 406 18.09 15.98 23.32
N MET A 407 17.26 16.91 23.80
CA MET A 407 17.25 17.29 25.22
C MET A 407 16.93 16.08 26.12
N LEU A 408 15.91 15.28 25.78
CA LEU A 408 15.50 14.10 26.55
C LEU A 408 16.56 13.00 26.53
N SER A 409 17.22 12.80 25.39
CA SER A 409 18.33 11.86 25.22
C SER A 409 19.55 12.26 26.07
N ASN A 410 19.95 13.52 26.01
CA ASN A 410 21.15 14.03 26.69
C ASN A 410 21.01 14.10 28.21
N ASN A 411 19.82 14.41 28.72
CA ASN A 411 19.59 14.46 30.17
C ASN A 411 19.24 13.09 30.79
N GLY A 412 19.17 12.03 29.97
CA GLY A 412 18.87 10.66 30.39
C GLY A 412 17.39 10.35 30.63
N THR A 413 16.49 11.31 30.40
CA THR A 413 15.04 11.11 30.55
C THR A 413 14.51 10.10 29.54
N ALA A 414 14.97 10.13 28.30
CA ALA A 414 14.52 9.18 27.27
C ALA A 414 14.86 7.73 27.65
N ALA A 415 16.08 7.49 28.16
CA ALA A 415 16.47 6.19 28.69
C ALA A 415 15.65 5.79 29.94
N TYR A 416 15.38 6.72 30.86
CA TYR A 416 14.51 6.48 32.02
C TYR A 416 13.08 6.09 31.63
N LEU A 417 12.56 6.68 30.56
CA LEU A 417 11.24 6.40 29.99
C LEU A 417 11.21 5.11 29.14
N GLY A 418 12.33 4.41 28.96
CA GLY A 418 12.37 3.17 28.18
C GLY A 418 12.32 3.37 26.66
N LEU A 419 12.62 4.59 26.17
CA LEU A 419 12.56 4.93 24.75
C LEU A 419 13.78 4.44 23.94
N GLN A 420 14.73 3.75 24.60
CA GLN A 420 15.96 3.22 24.01
C GLN A 420 16.82 4.26 23.24
N GLU A 421 16.64 5.52 23.56
CA GLU A 421 17.42 6.64 23.04
C GLU A 421 18.73 6.81 23.83
N THR A 422 19.85 6.93 23.12
CA THR A 422 21.16 7.18 23.71
C THR A 422 21.49 8.68 23.71
N PRO A 423 22.29 9.19 24.66
CA PRO A 423 22.80 10.56 24.56
C PRO A 423 23.47 10.81 23.21
N PHE A 424 23.37 12.04 22.69
CA PHE A 424 24.08 12.46 21.49
C PHE A 424 25.59 12.36 21.71
N ASN A 425 26.33 12.11 20.64
CA ASN A 425 27.76 11.91 20.70
C ASN A 425 28.47 13.21 21.14
N PRO A 426 29.37 13.15 22.14
CA PRO A 426 30.06 14.34 22.64
C PRO A 426 30.97 15.04 21.60
N ASP A 427 31.31 14.36 20.51
CA ASP A 427 32.06 14.94 19.39
C ASP A 427 31.17 15.66 18.36
N GLY A 428 29.84 15.58 18.52
CA GLY A 428 28.85 16.23 17.68
C GLY A 428 28.54 15.51 16.36
N SER A 429 29.02 14.27 16.18
CA SER A 429 28.84 13.48 14.95
C SER A 429 27.40 13.12 14.61
N ASP A 430 26.46 13.31 15.54
CA ASP A 430 25.03 13.04 15.35
C ASP A 430 24.15 14.28 15.63
N ASN A 431 24.75 15.47 15.70
CA ASN A 431 24.03 16.73 15.90
C ASN A 431 23.18 17.15 14.69
N VAL A 432 22.21 18.03 14.95
CA VAL A 432 21.52 18.83 13.95
C VAL A 432 22.31 20.13 13.68
N CYS A 433 22.76 20.30 12.45
CA CYS A 433 23.67 21.35 12.01
C CYS A 433 23.07 22.18 10.87
N ALA A 434 23.28 23.51 10.89
CA ALA A 434 22.84 24.42 9.85
C ALA A 434 23.89 25.51 9.55
N GLN A 435 24.37 25.59 8.31
CA GLN A 435 25.42 26.54 7.90
C GLN A 435 25.21 27.09 6.48
N ASN A 436 25.62 28.33 6.20
CA ASN A 436 25.62 28.91 4.85
C ASN A 436 24.26 28.97 4.12
N ASN A 437 23.12 28.85 4.81
CA ASN A 437 21.78 28.87 4.19
C ASN A 437 21.25 30.28 3.82
N GLY A 438 22.14 31.22 3.50
CA GLY A 438 21.81 32.62 3.25
C GLY A 438 21.34 33.41 4.49
N ASP A 439 20.58 34.50 4.25
CA ASP A 439 20.01 35.36 5.30
C ASP A 439 18.72 34.75 5.90
N VAL A 440 18.84 33.51 6.41
CA VAL A 440 17.76 32.79 7.09
C VAL A 440 17.91 32.85 8.62
N SER A 441 16.78 33.01 9.30
CA SER A 441 16.69 32.94 10.76
C SER A 441 16.54 31.50 11.23
N LEU A 442 17.22 31.17 12.34
CA LEU A 442 17.13 29.85 12.97
C LEU A 442 16.34 29.95 14.27
N GLY A 443 15.59 28.90 14.58
CA GLY A 443 14.99 28.74 15.90
C GLY A 443 15.12 27.33 16.43
N ARG A 444 15.13 27.24 17.77
CA ARG A 444 15.17 25.98 18.50
C ARG A 444 14.22 26.02 19.69
N LEU A 445 13.30 25.07 19.79
CA LEU A 445 12.29 25.08 20.86
C LEU A 445 12.88 24.68 22.22
N PHE A 446 13.67 23.63 22.28
CA PHE A 446 14.24 23.09 23.52
C PHE A 446 15.77 23.08 23.46
N ALA A 447 16.42 23.82 24.35
CA ALA A 447 17.88 23.82 24.49
C ALA A 447 18.38 22.54 25.18
N ASN A 448 19.59 22.10 24.86
CA ASN A 448 20.22 20.96 25.56
C ASN A 448 20.38 21.17 27.07
N SER A 449 20.48 22.42 27.54
CA SER A 449 20.56 22.75 28.95
C SER A 449 19.20 22.74 29.66
N ASN A 450 18.10 22.58 28.92
CA ASN A 450 16.76 22.59 29.49
C ASN A 450 16.51 21.27 30.26
N THR A 451 15.85 21.41 31.40
CA THR A 451 15.55 20.32 32.33
C THR A 451 14.05 20.13 32.54
N ASP A 452 13.20 20.93 31.89
CA ASP A 452 11.74 20.90 32.01
C ASP A 452 11.09 20.91 30.61
N MET A 453 10.65 19.72 30.18
CA MET A 453 9.99 19.53 28.88
C MET A 453 8.65 20.28 28.73
N ASN A 454 8.09 20.82 29.82
CA ASN A 454 6.83 21.58 29.76
C ASN A 454 7.05 23.06 29.41
N ILE A 455 8.29 23.53 29.42
CA ILE A 455 8.63 24.93 29.18
C ILE A 455 9.67 24.99 28.06
N ALA A 456 9.21 25.34 26.85
CA ALA A 456 10.09 25.59 25.72
C ALA A 456 10.92 26.87 25.93
N ASP A 457 12.18 26.85 25.49
CA ASP A 457 13.09 28.00 25.50
C ASP A 457 12.79 29.01 24.39
N VAL A 458 12.26 28.53 23.26
CA VAL A 458 11.90 29.35 22.08
C VAL A 458 13.10 30.21 21.63
N LEU A 459 14.25 29.56 21.44
CA LEU A 459 15.48 30.21 21.00
C LEU A 459 15.33 30.71 19.56
N TYR A 460 15.86 31.89 19.28
CA TYR A 460 15.77 32.52 17.97
C TYR A 460 17.05 33.31 17.68
N GLU A 461 17.58 33.15 16.47
CA GLU A 461 18.63 34.00 15.93
C GLU A 461 18.30 34.44 14.51
N LYS A 462 18.63 35.69 14.19
CA LYS A 462 18.39 36.24 12.85
C LYS A 462 19.43 35.81 11.83
N THR A 463 20.60 35.41 12.30
CA THR A 463 21.78 35.07 11.49
C THR A 463 22.40 33.80 12.06
N GLN A 464 22.89 32.93 11.19
CA GLN A 464 23.45 31.61 11.50
C GLN A 464 24.82 31.71 12.20
N THR A 465 24.86 32.16 13.46
CA THR A 465 26.11 32.39 14.20
C THR A 465 26.29 31.49 15.40
N ASP A 466 25.22 31.16 16.13
CA ASP A 466 25.32 30.46 17.40
C ASP A 466 24.45 29.18 17.43
N LEU A 467 23.19 29.24 17.00
CA LEU A 467 22.28 28.09 17.03
C LEU A 467 22.63 27.10 15.91
N MET A 468 22.72 25.81 16.25
CA MET A 468 23.01 24.72 15.28
C MET A 468 24.28 24.95 14.44
N ASN A 469 25.18 25.82 14.89
CA ASN A 469 26.40 26.16 14.18
C ASN A 469 27.47 25.05 14.36
N CYS A 470 27.31 24.00 13.57
CA CYS A 470 28.22 22.87 13.43
C CYS A 470 28.19 22.37 11.98
N ALA A 471 29.05 21.43 11.63
CA ALA A 471 29.07 20.82 10.30
C ALA A 471 29.04 19.31 10.46
N GLN A 472 28.35 18.64 9.54
CA GLN A 472 28.42 17.18 9.38
C GLN A 472 29.22 16.81 8.14
N VAL A 473 29.60 15.54 8.08
CA VAL A 473 30.20 14.96 6.87
C VAL A 473 29.08 14.71 5.87
N SER A 474 29.29 15.09 4.61
CA SER A 474 28.33 14.80 3.55
C SER A 474 28.05 13.31 3.44
N LEU A 475 26.78 13.00 3.22
CA LEU A 475 26.31 11.65 3.07
C LEU A 475 26.81 11.08 1.73
N PRO A 476 26.98 9.74 1.66
CA PRO A 476 27.42 9.08 0.44
C PRO A 476 26.40 9.27 -0.70
N VAL A 477 26.88 9.18 -1.94
CA VAL A 477 26.00 9.27 -3.12
C VAL A 477 25.18 8.01 -3.26
N HIS A 478 23.88 8.17 -3.50
CA HIS A 478 22.97 7.04 -3.66
C HIS A 478 22.67 6.78 -5.12
N THR A 479 22.82 5.51 -5.52
CA THR A 479 22.67 5.09 -6.90
C THR A 479 21.69 3.92 -7.01
N VAL A 480 20.96 3.88 -8.11
CA VAL A 480 20.02 2.82 -8.48
C VAL A 480 20.72 1.88 -9.47
N THR A 481 20.51 0.57 -9.30
CA THR A 481 20.91 -0.43 -10.30
C THR A 481 19.70 -0.95 -11.07
N PHE A 482 19.76 -0.92 -12.39
CA PHE A 482 18.74 -1.49 -13.27
C PHE A 482 19.43 -2.40 -14.30
N GLY A 483 19.25 -3.71 -14.17
CA GLY A 483 20.07 -4.67 -14.93
C GLY A 483 21.57 -4.46 -14.69
N ASP A 484 22.32 -4.21 -15.76
CA ASP A 484 23.76 -3.91 -15.70
C ASP A 484 24.05 -2.39 -15.62
N GLU A 485 23.01 -1.56 -15.68
CA GLU A 485 23.12 -0.10 -15.69
C GLU A 485 23.00 0.48 -14.28
N ILE A 486 23.70 1.60 -14.04
CA ILE A 486 23.67 2.33 -12.78
C ILE A 486 23.25 3.77 -13.08
N PHE A 487 22.30 4.26 -12.30
CA PHE A 487 21.74 5.61 -12.40
C PHE A 487 21.95 6.35 -11.08
N GLY A 488 22.22 7.65 -11.14
CA GLY A 488 22.41 8.49 -9.98
C GLY A 488 23.29 9.70 -10.25
N CYS A 489 23.32 10.61 -9.29
CA CYS A 489 24.08 11.85 -9.33
C CYS A 489 25.55 11.55 -9.65
N GLY A 490 26.10 12.13 -10.72
CA GLY A 490 27.52 11.98 -11.06
C GLY A 490 27.89 10.60 -11.63
N VAL A 491 26.90 9.76 -11.91
CA VAL A 491 27.05 8.48 -12.60
C VAL A 491 26.57 8.60 -14.04
N ASP A 492 25.31 8.97 -14.23
CA ASP A 492 24.68 9.12 -15.54
C ASP A 492 24.25 10.57 -15.86
N ASP A 493 24.56 11.50 -14.97
CA ASP A 493 24.46 12.94 -15.16
C ASP A 493 25.68 13.69 -14.58
N ASP A 494 25.80 14.98 -14.92
CA ASP A 494 26.87 15.88 -14.44
C ASP A 494 26.35 16.83 -13.34
N THR A 495 25.41 16.38 -12.51
CA THR A 495 24.79 17.21 -11.46
C THR A 495 25.83 17.70 -10.45
N GLU A 496 25.70 18.95 -9.98
CA GLU A 496 26.58 19.50 -8.94
C GLU A 496 26.17 18.96 -7.56
N GLY A 497 27.13 18.65 -6.68
CA GLY A 497 26.86 18.10 -5.34
C GLY A 497 26.95 16.57 -5.21
N CYS A 498 27.45 15.89 -6.24
CA CYS A 498 27.70 14.44 -6.19
C CYS A 498 29.06 14.07 -5.55
N ASP A 499 29.72 14.98 -4.84
CA ASP A 499 31.02 14.80 -4.23
C ASP A 499 30.93 14.10 -2.85
N GLY A 500 30.58 12.81 -2.84
CA GLY A 500 30.34 12.01 -1.62
C GLY A 500 31.30 10.84 -1.34
N GLY A 501 32.39 10.68 -2.12
CA GLY A 501 33.53 9.79 -1.82
C GLY A 501 33.30 8.27 -1.88
N ASN A 502 32.06 7.77 -1.72
CA ASN A 502 31.67 6.38 -2.01
C ASN A 502 30.27 6.37 -2.62
N LEU A 503 30.09 5.68 -3.74
CA LEU A 503 28.77 5.36 -4.28
C LEU A 503 28.19 4.23 -3.42
N ILE A 504 26.99 4.44 -2.87
CA ILE A 504 26.18 3.39 -2.25
C ILE A 504 25.06 3.04 -3.21
N GLY A 505 25.16 1.84 -3.75
CA GLY A 505 24.12 1.19 -4.53
C GLY A 505 24.51 -0.25 -4.82
N GLY A 506 23.53 -1.03 -5.26
CA GLY A 506 23.77 -2.35 -5.80
C GLY A 506 22.97 -3.47 -5.15
N GLY A 507 22.51 -4.35 -6.03
CA GLY A 507 22.55 -5.80 -5.79
C GLY A 507 21.43 -6.41 -4.97
N GLY A 508 20.22 -5.89 -5.07
CA GLY A 508 19.05 -6.71 -4.76
C GLY A 508 18.96 -7.82 -5.81
N SER A 509 18.89 -9.08 -5.39
CA SER A 509 18.43 -10.17 -6.26
C SER A 509 17.06 -10.61 -5.75
N ILE A 510 16.03 -10.32 -6.53
CA ILE A 510 14.84 -11.14 -6.48
C ILE A 510 15.12 -12.37 -7.36
N GLY A 511 14.81 -13.56 -6.82
CA GLY A 511 15.34 -14.85 -7.25
C GLY A 511 15.31 -15.08 -8.77
N GLU A 512 16.35 -15.75 -9.27
CA GLU A 512 16.42 -16.18 -10.66
C GLU A 512 15.69 -17.52 -10.85
N GLY A 513 14.69 -17.51 -11.73
CA GLY A 513 14.16 -18.72 -12.33
C GLY A 513 13.60 -18.41 -13.71
N GLU A 514 13.78 -19.33 -14.64
CA GLU A 514 12.92 -19.45 -15.82
C GLU A 514 12.14 -20.75 -15.60
N GLY A 515 10.94 -20.63 -15.06
CA GLY A 515 9.98 -21.70 -14.89
C GLY A 515 8.62 -21.23 -15.37
N GLY A 516 7.88 -22.13 -16.00
CA GLY A 516 6.52 -21.87 -16.48
C GLY A 516 6.19 -22.48 -17.83
N LEU A 517 4.89 -22.51 -18.15
CA LEU A 517 4.44 -22.77 -19.51
C LEU A 517 4.76 -21.54 -20.38
N GLU A 518 5.34 -21.75 -21.55
CA GLU A 518 5.49 -20.69 -22.55
C GLU A 518 4.09 -20.32 -23.09
N GLY A 519 3.61 -19.12 -22.75
CA GLY A 519 2.27 -18.66 -23.09
C GLY A 519 1.17 -19.56 -22.53
N ASP A 520 0.42 -20.23 -23.42
CA ASP A 520 -0.65 -21.18 -23.05
C ASP A 520 -0.23 -22.65 -23.07
N GLY A 521 1.05 -22.94 -23.31
CA GLY A 521 1.54 -24.30 -23.48
C GLY A 521 1.04 -24.99 -24.75
N ASP A 522 0.93 -26.33 -24.73
CA ASP A 522 0.56 -27.12 -25.91
C ASP A 522 -0.96 -27.24 -26.09
N LEU A 523 -1.55 -26.24 -26.76
CA LEU A 523 -2.98 -26.21 -27.06
C LEU A 523 -3.49 -27.39 -27.91
N SER A 524 -2.62 -28.19 -28.53
CA SER A 524 -3.05 -29.40 -29.25
C SER A 524 -3.62 -30.49 -28.31
N LEU A 525 -3.30 -30.40 -27.02
CA LEU A 525 -3.80 -31.28 -25.96
C LEU A 525 -5.26 -30.96 -25.56
N CYS A 526 -5.79 -29.81 -25.98
CA CYS A 526 -7.14 -29.35 -25.64
C CYS A 526 -8.21 -30.00 -26.54
N THR A 527 -8.23 -31.33 -26.54
CA THR A 527 -9.10 -32.17 -27.37
C THR A 527 -9.61 -33.38 -26.57
N ALA A 528 -10.08 -33.15 -25.34
CA ALA A 528 -10.53 -34.21 -24.44
C ALA A 528 -11.47 -35.21 -25.13
N SER A 529 -11.20 -36.50 -24.90
CA SER A 529 -12.06 -37.60 -25.34
C SER A 529 -12.09 -38.72 -24.30
N GLY A 530 -13.28 -39.30 -24.06
CA GLY A 530 -13.51 -40.34 -23.05
C GLY A 530 -14.05 -39.81 -21.72
N ASP A 531 -14.04 -40.64 -20.68
CA ASP A 531 -14.68 -40.37 -19.37
C ASP A 531 -13.68 -40.04 -18.23
N ASN A 532 -12.38 -39.98 -18.55
CA ASN A 532 -11.32 -39.71 -17.57
C ASN A 532 -10.82 -38.27 -17.67
N VAL A 533 -10.33 -37.73 -16.55
CA VAL A 533 -9.64 -36.44 -16.48
C VAL A 533 -8.45 -36.41 -17.46
N SER A 534 -8.34 -35.31 -18.21
CA SER A 534 -7.27 -35.10 -19.20
C SER A 534 -6.02 -34.52 -18.53
N TRP A 535 -5.26 -35.38 -17.82
CA TRP A 535 -4.08 -34.98 -17.05
C TRP A 535 -2.99 -34.29 -17.89
N ASP A 536 -2.74 -34.77 -19.12
CA ASP A 536 -1.74 -34.15 -20.00
C ASP A 536 -2.13 -32.70 -20.35
N ALA A 537 -3.40 -32.44 -20.64
CA ALA A 537 -3.90 -31.09 -20.90
C ALA A 537 -3.75 -30.21 -19.65
N LEU A 538 -4.16 -30.69 -18.46
CA LEU A 538 -4.04 -29.94 -17.21
C LEU A 538 -2.58 -29.53 -16.91
N LEU A 539 -1.64 -30.45 -17.12
CA LEU A 539 -0.23 -30.24 -16.79
C LEU A 539 0.53 -29.40 -17.81
N LYS A 540 0.08 -29.35 -19.08
CA LYS A 540 0.87 -28.80 -20.20
C LYS A 540 0.15 -27.74 -21.03
N ALA A 541 -1.10 -27.41 -20.72
CA ALA A 541 -1.87 -26.43 -21.48
C ALA A 541 -2.88 -25.64 -20.63
N ASN A 542 -3.03 -24.36 -20.95
CA ASN A 542 -4.15 -23.52 -20.51
C ASN A 542 -5.23 -23.58 -21.60
N CYS A 543 -6.14 -24.55 -21.48
CA CYS A 543 -7.11 -24.82 -22.54
C CYS A 543 -8.17 -23.74 -22.65
N PRO A 544 -8.58 -23.34 -23.87
CA PRO A 544 -9.61 -22.31 -24.02
C PRO A 544 -10.97 -22.69 -23.42
N LYS A 545 -11.30 -23.99 -23.36
CA LYS A 545 -12.57 -24.49 -22.82
C LYS A 545 -12.34 -25.34 -21.59
N LEU A 546 -13.21 -25.17 -20.60
CA LEU A 546 -13.22 -25.99 -19.39
C LEU A 546 -13.47 -27.47 -19.73
N SER A 547 -14.30 -27.74 -20.74
CA SER A 547 -14.57 -29.11 -21.21
C SER A 547 -13.35 -29.87 -21.69
N ASP A 548 -12.29 -29.18 -22.12
CA ASP A 548 -11.09 -29.83 -22.63
C ASP A 548 -10.26 -30.52 -21.54
N TYR A 549 -10.61 -30.34 -20.26
CA TYR A 549 -10.00 -31.06 -19.13
C TYR A 549 -10.79 -32.28 -18.66
N ASN A 550 -12.07 -32.39 -19.05
CA ASN A 550 -12.96 -33.50 -18.68
C ASN A 550 -13.07 -33.76 -17.16
N LEU A 551 -13.16 -32.69 -16.35
CA LEU A 551 -13.19 -32.76 -14.88
C LEU A 551 -14.54 -33.24 -14.30
N PHE A 552 -15.63 -33.08 -15.04
CA PHE A 552 -17.00 -33.33 -14.57
C PHE A 552 -17.69 -34.40 -15.42
N ALA A 553 -18.45 -35.30 -14.78
CA ALA A 553 -19.17 -36.37 -15.48
C ALA A 553 -20.27 -35.83 -16.41
N ASP A 554 -20.86 -34.71 -16.04
CA ASP A 554 -21.68 -33.89 -16.92
C ASP A 554 -21.01 -32.52 -17.06
N MET A 555 -20.41 -32.28 -18.23
CA MET A 555 -19.70 -31.04 -18.50
C MET A 555 -20.59 -29.79 -18.49
N THR A 556 -21.93 -29.95 -18.55
CA THR A 556 -22.88 -28.83 -18.41
C THR A 556 -23.32 -28.60 -16.96
N ASN A 557 -22.92 -29.49 -16.05
CA ASN A 557 -23.22 -29.42 -14.62
C ASN A 557 -21.94 -29.58 -13.78
N PRO A 558 -21.12 -28.51 -13.65
CA PRO A 558 -19.87 -28.53 -12.90
C PRO A 558 -20.05 -28.51 -11.37
N THR A 559 -21.29 -28.62 -10.87
CA THR A 559 -21.61 -28.60 -9.44
C THR A 559 -21.83 -30.00 -8.88
N ALA A 560 -21.80 -31.02 -9.74
CA ALA A 560 -22.14 -32.40 -9.42
C ALA A 560 -21.01 -33.37 -9.81
N SER A 561 -21.31 -34.67 -9.73
CA SER A 561 -20.44 -35.83 -10.00
C SER A 561 -19.15 -35.53 -10.78
N PRO A 562 -17.98 -35.51 -10.09
CA PRO A 562 -16.70 -35.33 -10.76
C PRO A 562 -16.32 -36.60 -11.53
N ASN A 563 -15.51 -36.46 -12.58
CA ASN A 563 -14.86 -37.60 -13.22
C ASN A 563 -13.67 -38.09 -12.38
N SER A 564 -13.26 -39.34 -12.66
CA SER A 564 -12.12 -39.99 -11.99
C SER A 564 -12.25 -39.93 -10.45
N ASN A 565 -11.14 -39.83 -9.72
CA ASN A 565 -11.11 -39.82 -8.25
C ASN A 565 -11.37 -38.44 -7.63
N GLY A 566 -12.07 -37.53 -8.33
CA GLY A 566 -12.42 -36.23 -7.79
C GLY A 566 -13.31 -36.37 -6.55
N LEU A 567 -13.03 -35.61 -5.50
CA LEU A 567 -13.80 -35.66 -4.25
C LEU A 567 -14.39 -34.28 -3.91
N PRO A 568 -15.71 -34.18 -3.67
CA PRO A 568 -16.31 -32.93 -3.24
C PRO A 568 -15.89 -32.57 -1.82
N TYR A 569 -15.80 -31.28 -1.56
CA TYR A 569 -15.63 -30.76 -0.20
C TYR A 569 -16.26 -29.37 -0.06
N ASP A 570 -16.51 -28.99 1.18
CA ASP A 570 -17.00 -27.67 1.55
C ASP A 570 -16.25 -27.12 2.78
N LEU A 571 -16.37 -25.82 3.01
CA LEU A 571 -15.73 -25.16 4.14
C LEU A 571 -16.74 -24.93 5.26
N ASN A 572 -16.28 -24.85 6.51
CA ASN A 572 -17.12 -24.50 7.65
C ASN A 572 -17.73 -23.10 7.49
N THR A 573 -16.86 -22.12 7.20
CA THR A 573 -17.24 -20.76 6.80
C THR A 573 -16.57 -20.47 5.45
N PRO A 574 -17.32 -20.33 4.36
CA PRO A 574 -16.73 -20.03 3.06
C PRO A 574 -16.39 -18.53 2.94
N LEU A 575 -15.31 -18.21 2.22
CA LEU A 575 -15.05 -16.84 1.76
C LEU A 575 -16.30 -16.29 1.04
N PHE A 576 -16.71 -15.07 1.38
CA PHE A 576 -17.85 -14.39 0.79
C PHE A 576 -17.56 -13.94 -0.64
N THR A 577 -18.53 -14.10 -1.54
CA THR A 577 -18.42 -13.67 -2.95
C THR A 577 -19.84 -13.40 -3.44
N ASP A 578 -20.37 -12.22 -3.15
CA ASP A 578 -21.68 -11.73 -3.63
C ASP A 578 -22.83 -12.74 -3.48
N HIS A 579 -22.89 -13.42 -2.32
CA HIS A 579 -23.83 -14.51 -2.03
C HIS A 579 -23.78 -15.73 -2.98
N ALA A 580 -22.77 -15.86 -3.84
CA ALA A 580 -22.60 -17.02 -4.71
C ALA A 580 -22.32 -18.30 -3.91
N THR A 581 -23.05 -19.36 -4.25
CA THR A 581 -22.81 -20.73 -3.83
C THR A 581 -21.50 -21.22 -4.46
N LYS A 582 -20.71 -21.99 -3.71
CA LYS A 582 -19.38 -22.45 -4.14
C LYS A 582 -19.31 -23.98 -4.10
N TYR A 583 -19.19 -24.61 -5.26
CA TYR A 583 -19.00 -26.05 -5.39
C TYR A 583 -17.53 -26.36 -5.62
N ARG A 584 -16.95 -27.27 -4.84
CA ARG A 584 -15.52 -27.56 -4.90
C ARG A 584 -15.24 -29.04 -5.04
N PHE A 585 -14.26 -29.36 -5.86
CA PHE A 585 -13.70 -30.70 -5.96
C PHE A 585 -12.17 -30.63 -5.90
N VAL A 586 -11.57 -31.64 -5.28
CA VAL A 586 -10.13 -31.89 -5.32
C VAL A 586 -9.86 -33.15 -6.13
N TYR A 587 -8.87 -33.10 -7.03
CA TYR A 587 -8.42 -34.21 -7.87
C TYR A 587 -6.92 -34.39 -7.65
N LEU A 588 -6.50 -35.64 -7.42
CA LEU A 588 -5.09 -36.00 -7.33
C LEU A 588 -4.77 -37.05 -8.41
N PRO A 589 -3.53 -37.06 -8.96
CA PRO A 589 -3.06 -38.15 -9.80
C PRO A 589 -3.09 -39.49 -9.04
N ASP A 590 -3.35 -40.57 -9.77
CA ASP A 590 -3.46 -41.90 -9.17
C ASP A 590 -2.22 -42.29 -8.36
N GLY A 591 -2.44 -42.70 -7.11
CA GLY A 591 -1.38 -43.15 -6.19
C GLY A 591 -0.63 -42.04 -5.47
N THR A 592 -0.94 -40.77 -5.72
CA THR A 592 -0.38 -39.62 -4.99
C THR A 592 -1.28 -39.22 -3.81
N LYS A 593 -0.71 -38.51 -2.83
CA LYS A 593 -1.39 -38.05 -1.61
C LYS A 593 -0.84 -36.69 -1.18
N ALA A 594 -1.69 -35.87 -0.59
CA ALA A 594 -1.28 -34.66 0.11
C ALA A 594 -0.84 -34.97 1.55
N ASP A 595 0.07 -34.17 2.09
CA ASP A 595 0.50 -34.21 3.47
C ASP A 595 -0.29 -33.22 4.34
N TYR A 596 -0.70 -33.67 5.53
CA TYR A 596 -1.37 -32.84 6.51
C TYR A 596 -0.43 -31.73 7.02
N THR A 597 -0.98 -30.53 7.10
CA THR A 597 -0.37 -29.37 7.75
C THR A 597 -1.38 -28.82 8.77
N GLU A 598 -0.89 -28.30 9.89
CA GLU A 598 -1.73 -27.85 11.00
C GLU A 598 -2.38 -26.50 10.70
N ASN A 599 -1.57 -25.51 10.30
CA ASN A 599 -2.00 -24.12 10.16
C ASN A 599 -2.21 -23.67 8.71
N GLU A 600 -1.54 -24.27 7.74
CA GLU A 600 -1.62 -23.84 6.34
C GLU A 600 -2.46 -24.77 5.47
N SER A 601 -2.49 -24.50 4.17
CA SER A 601 -3.06 -25.46 3.22
C SER A 601 -2.27 -26.76 3.30
N PHE A 602 -2.94 -27.88 3.05
CA PHE A 602 -2.25 -29.16 2.89
C PHE A 602 -1.17 -29.06 1.80
N ASP A 603 -0.10 -29.82 1.99
CA ASP A 603 0.98 -29.92 1.02
C ASP A 603 0.56 -30.92 -0.07
N PHE A 604 0.11 -30.39 -1.20
CA PHE A 604 -0.45 -31.18 -2.29
C PHE A 604 0.63 -31.59 -3.30
N PRO A 605 0.59 -32.82 -3.85
CA PRO A 605 1.53 -33.25 -4.87
C PRO A 605 1.30 -32.54 -6.21
N VAL A 606 2.33 -32.47 -7.05
CA VAL A 606 2.22 -32.06 -8.45
C VAL A 606 1.16 -32.88 -9.17
N GLY A 607 0.37 -32.20 -10.01
CA GLY A 607 -0.81 -32.72 -10.70
C GLY A 607 -2.09 -32.57 -9.91
N THR A 608 -2.07 -32.04 -8.68
CA THR A 608 -3.30 -31.73 -7.96
C THR A 608 -4.11 -30.67 -8.70
N VAL A 609 -5.42 -30.86 -8.80
CA VAL A 609 -6.37 -29.86 -9.31
C VAL A 609 -7.42 -29.59 -8.25
N ILE A 610 -7.66 -28.31 -7.96
CA ILE A 610 -8.80 -27.85 -7.19
C ILE A 610 -9.71 -27.08 -8.14
N SER A 611 -10.93 -27.56 -8.32
CA SER A 611 -11.97 -26.81 -9.04
C SER A 611 -12.88 -26.10 -8.05
N LYS A 612 -13.26 -24.87 -8.36
CA LYS A 612 -14.22 -24.07 -7.60
C LYS A 612 -15.20 -23.41 -8.56
N THR A 613 -16.43 -23.89 -8.59
CA THR A 613 -17.53 -23.32 -9.38
C THR A 613 -18.36 -22.38 -8.53
N PHE A 614 -18.58 -21.16 -9.03
CA PHE A 614 -19.41 -20.14 -8.41
C PHE A 614 -20.75 -20.07 -9.14
N ALA A 615 -21.83 -20.25 -8.39
CA ALA A 615 -23.18 -20.22 -8.91
C ALA A 615 -24.04 -19.27 -8.07
N LEU A 616 -24.67 -18.31 -8.72
CA LEU A 616 -25.47 -17.28 -8.06
C LEU A 616 -26.93 -17.73 -7.98
N PRO A 617 -27.51 -17.86 -6.78
CA PRO A 617 -28.91 -18.18 -6.66
C PRO A 617 -29.78 -17.01 -7.11
N GLN A 618 -30.96 -17.30 -7.66
CA GLN A 618 -31.98 -16.25 -7.86
C GLN A 618 -32.44 -15.66 -6.52
N ASN A 619 -32.47 -16.49 -5.47
CA ASN A 619 -32.81 -16.09 -4.11
C ASN A 619 -31.97 -16.89 -3.11
N THR A 620 -31.30 -16.23 -2.16
CA THR A 620 -30.42 -16.89 -1.18
C THR A 620 -31.15 -17.88 -0.27
N ASN A 621 -32.47 -17.75 -0.11
CA ASN A 621 -33.31 -18.72 0.62
C ASN A 621 -33.62 -20.00 -0.18
N ASN A 622 -33.27 -20.05 -1.47
CA ASN A 622 -33.53 -21.19 -2.35
C ASN A 622 -32.32 -21.48 -3.25
N ARG A 623 -31.29 -22.08 -2.65
CA ARG A 623 -30.04 -22.47 -3.31
C ARG A 623 -30.14 -23.82 -4.02
N GLY A 624 -29.13 -24.13 -4.82
CA GLY A 624 -28.97 -25.38 -5.57
C GLY A 624 -29.06 -25.15 -7.08
N PHE A 625 -28.27 -25.92 -7.84
CA PHE A 625 -28.06 -25.79 -9.28
C PHE A 625 -29.31 -25.47 -10.14
N ALA A 626 -30.47 -26.07 -9.82
CA ALA A 626 -31.71 -25.82 -10.56
C ALA A 626 -32.28 -24.40 -10.40
N ASN A 627 -31.88 -23.69 -9.34
CA ASN A 627 -32.29 -22.33 -8.98
C ASN A 627 -31.15 -21.31 -9.11
N GLU A 628 -30.00 -21.74 -9.65
CA GLU A 628 -28.77 -20.95 -9.71
C GLU A 628 -28.32 -20.70 -11.15
N ASP A 629 -27.71 -19.54 -11.35
CA ASP A 629 -26.95 -19.22 -12.56
C ASP A 629 -25.48 -19.53 -12.33
N VAL A 630 -24.88 -20.41 -13.15
CA VAL A 630 -23.45 -20.72 -13.02
C VAL A 630 -22.69 -19.60 -13.71
N ILE A 631 -21.80 -18.92 -12.97
CA ILE A 631 -21.11 -17.73 -13.45
C ILE A 631 -19.72 -18.08 -13.93
N GLU A 632 -18.94 -18.74 -13.07
CA GLU A 632 -17.54 -19.04 -13.32
C GLU A 632 -17.10 -20.35 -12.68
N THR A 633 -16.02 -20.93 -13.21
CA THR A 633 -15.26 -22.00 -12.57
C THR A 633 -13.80 -21.60 -12.54
N ARG A 634 -13.19 -21.57 -11.36
CA ARG A 634 -11.73 -21.36 -11.21
C ARG A 634 -11.06 -22.70 -10.99
N LEU A 635 -10.00 -22.95 -11.74
CA LEU A 635 -9.11 -24.09 -11.52
C LEU A 635 -7.83 -23.60 -10.85
N LEU A 636 -7.41 -24.27 -9.79
CA LEU A 636 -6.05 -24.22 -9.28
C LEU A 636 -5.36 -25.52 -9.67
N ILE A 637 -4.32 -25.45 -10.48
CA ILE A 637 -3.61 -26.61 -11.02
C ILE A 637 -2.18 -26.58 -10.50
N HIS A 638 -1.77 -27.57 -9.72
CA HIS A 638 -0.40 -27.71 -9.25
C HIS A 638 0.44 -28.40 -10.34
N ARG A 639 1.36 -27.67 -10.94
CA ARG A 639 2.30 -28.14 -11.96
C ARG A 639 3.70 -28.28 -11.34
N GLU A 640 4.66 -28.78 -12.11
CA GLU A 640 6.06 -28.82 -11.64
C GLU A 640 6.61 -27.41 -11.37
N THR A 641 6.04 -26.41 -12.04
CA THR A 641 6.30 -24.97 -11.90
C THR A 641 5.31 -24.32 -10.93
N GLY A 642 4.90 -25.00 -9.86
CA GLY A 642 3.97 -24.42 -8.87
C GLY A 642 2.51 -24.34 -9.33
N TRP A 643 1.71 -23.51 -8.65
CA TRP A 643 0.26 -23.46 -8.82
C TRP A 643 -0.19 -22.42 -9.83
N SER A 644 -0.94 -22.85 -10.84
CA SER A 644 -1.59 -21.97 -11.81
C SER A 644 -3.08 -21.78 -11.47
N ALA A 645 -3.55 -20.53 -11.48
CA ALA A 645 -4.96 -20.18 -11.32
C ALA A 645 -5.59 -19.82 -12.66
N LEU A 646 -6.62 -20.55 -13.09
CA LEU A 646 -7.31 -20.35 -14.37
C LEU A 646 -8.81 -20.05 -14.15
N PRO A 647 -9.25 -18.79 -14.32
CA PRO A 647 -10.66 -18.42 -14.28
C PRO A 647 -11.38 -18.74 -15.61
N TYR A 648 -12.50 -19.45 -15.54
CA TYR A 648 -13.37 -19.74 -16.68
C TYR A 648 -14.74 -19.09 -16.50
N VAL A 649 -15.23 -18.39 -17.52
CA VAL A 649 -16.56 -17.77 -17.53
C VAL A 649 -17.54 -18.63 -18.30
N TRP A 650 -18.67 -18.95 -17.67
CA TRP A 650 -19.71 -19.78 -18.29
C TRP A 650 -20.45 -19.02 -19.39
N LYS A 651 -20.73 -19.72 -20.48
CA LYS A 651 -21.61 -19.20 -21.54
C LYS A 651 -23.03 -19.07 -21.01
N ALA A 652 -23.79 -18.12 -21.56
CA ALA A 652 -25.20 -17.91 -21.21
C ALA A 652 -26.08 -19.16 -21.42
N ASP A 653 -25.71 -20.05 -22.36
CA ASP A 653 -26.43 -21.31 -22.62
C ASP A 653 -25.97 -22.48 -21.71
N LYS A 654 -25.01 -22.23 -20.82
CA LYS A 654 -24.39 -23.21 -19.89
C LYS A 654 -23.80 -24.45 -20.59
N SER A 655 -23.48 -24.33 -21.88
CA SER A 655 -22.91 -25.45 -22.65
C SER A 655 -21.45 -25.74 -22.29
N ASP A 656 -20.73 -24.72 -21.84
CA ASP A 656 -19.29 -24.76 -21.51
C ASP A 656 -18.87 -23.46 -20.81
N ALA A 657 -17.63 -23.42 -20.32
CA ALA A 657 -16.98 -22.21 -19.84
C ALA A 657 -15.69 -21.92 -20.61
N MET A 658 -15.43 -20.64 -20.87
CA MET A 658 -14.28 -20.17 -21.64
C MET A 658 -13.24 -19.56 -20.71
N LEU A 659 -11.96 -19.86 -20.93
CA LEU A 659 -10.85 -19.26 -20.18
C LEU A 659 -10.91 -17.73 -20.35
N ALA A 660 -10.96 -17.01 -19.23
CA ALA A 660 -11.08 -15.56 -19.18
C ALA A 660 -9.88 -14.98 -18.43
N LYS A 661 -8.70 -14.96 -19.06
CA LYS A 661 -7.43 -14.63 -18.40
C LYS A 661 -7.46 -13.27 -17.68
N ALA A 662 -7.98 -12.24 -18.34
CA ALA A 662 -8.15 -10.90 -17.79
C ALA A 662 -9.32 -10.78 -16.81
N GLY A 663 -10.01 -11.87 -16.50
CA GLY A 663 -11.24 -11.86 -15.75
C GLY A 663 -12.44 -11.47 -16.62
N ALA A 664 -13.53 -11.09 -15.97
CA ALA A 664 -14.73 -10.61 -16.63
C ALA A 664 -15.62 -9.84 -15.65
N ILE A 665 -16.39 -8.89 -16.16
CA ILE A 665 -17.42 -8.19 -15.41
C ILE A 665 -18.77 -8.57 -15.99
N GLN A 666 -19.72 -8.95 -15.13
CA GLN A 666 -21.07 -9.33 -15.53
C GLN A 666 -22.10 -8.68 -14.63
N GLY A 667 -23.05 -7.94 -15.22
CA GLY A 667 -24.23 -7.48 -14.49
C GLY A 667 -25.04 -8.67 -13.97
N LYS A 668 -25.24 -8.74 -12.66
CA LYS A 668 -25.95 -9.81 -11.96
C LYS A 668 -26.99 -9.26 -10.99
N GLN A 669 -27.88 -10.15 -10.58
CA GLN A 669 -28.94 -9.86 -9.63
C GLN A 669 -29.16 -11.06 -8.70
N VAL A 670 -29.38 -10.77 -7.42
CA VAL A 670 -29.78 -11.77 -6.41
C VAL A 670 -30.87 -11.20 -5.52
N THR A 671 -31.85 -12.02 -5.14
CA THR A 671 -32.76 -11.68 -4.06
C THR A 671 -32.20 -12.18 -2.73
N HIS A 672 -31.93 -11.27 -1.80
CA HIS A 672 -31.42 -11.59 -0.47
C HIS A 672 -32.31 -10.91 0.58
N ASN A 673 -32.77 -11.67 1.58
CA ASN A 673 -33.69 -11.18 2.64
C ASN A 673 -34.94 -10.41 2.15
N GLY A 674 -35.42 -10.75 0.95
CA GLY A 674 -36.59 -10.12 0.33
C GLY A 674 -36.29 -8.85 -0.47
N GLU A 675 -35.03 -8.39 -0.48
CA GLU A 675 -34.53 -7.30 -1.30
C GLU A 675 -33.84 -7.83 -2.56
N MET A 676 -34.00 -7.12 -3.67
CA MET A 676 -33.38 -7.44 -4.95
C MET A 676 -32.15 -6.56 -5.16
N LEU A 677 -30.98 -7.17 -5.10
CA LEU A 677 -29.69 -6.50 -5.26
C LEU A 677 -29.23 -6.62 -6.71
N ASN A 678 -28.82 -5.50 -7.31
CA ASN A 678 -28.21 -5.45 -8.65
C ASN A 678 -26.78 -4.99 -8.49
N PHE A 679 -25.85 -5.66 -9.15
CA PHE A 679 -24.42 -5.40 -9.00
C PHE A 679 -23.64 -5.98 -10.17
N ASP A 680 -22.41 -5.53 -10.35
CA ASP A 680 -21.48 -6.10 -11.32
C ASP A 680 -20.65 -7.18 -10.63
N TYR A 681 -20.89 -8.45 -10.99
CA TYR A 681 -20.08 -9.56 -10.52
C TYR A 681 -18.73 -9.54 -11.24
N VAL A 682 -17.65 -9.47 -10.46
CA VAL A 682 -16.28 -9.43 -10.99
C VAL A 682 -15.64 -10.82 -10.86
N VAL A 683 -15.34 -11.43 -12.00
CA VAL A 683 -14.47 -12.59 -12.13
C VAL A 683 -13.03 -12.08 -12.13
N PRO A 684 -12.20 -12.41 -11.13
CA PRO A 684 -10.81 -11.97 -11.07
C PRO A 684 -9.98 -12.50 -12.22
N SER A 685 -9.02 -11.71 -12.67
CA SER A 685 -7.98 -12.13 -13.61
C SER A 685 -7.02 -13.15 -12.99
N MET A 686 -6.23 -13.81 -13.84
CA MET A 686 -5.16 -14.72 -13.39
C MET A 686 -4.19 -14.02 -12.42
N ASN A 687 -3.77 -12.79 -12.72
CA ASN A 687 -2.88 -12.02 -11.87
C ASN A 687 -3.57 -11.60 -10.55
N GLN A 688 -4.84 -11.20 -10.61
CA GLN A 688 -5.61 -10.86 -9.40
C GLN A 688 -5.79 -12.06 -8.47
N CYS A 689 -5.82 -13.29 -9.01
CA CYS A 689 -5.84 -14.49 -8.16
C CYS A 689 -4.58 -14.59 -7.29
N LYS A 690 -3.41 -14.13 -7.77
CA LYS A 690 -2.15 -14.19 -7.03
C LYS A 690 -2.13 -13.24 -5.84
N GLN A 691 -2.76 -12.07 -5.94
CA GLN A 691 -2.82 -11.12 -4.83
C GLN A 691 -3.40 -11.73 -3.54
N CYS A 692 -4.36 -12.65 -3.66
CA CYS A 692 -4.92 -13.35 -2.50
C CYS A 692 -4.18 -14.65 -2.16
N HIS A 693 -3.49 -15.25 -3.12
CA HIS A 693 -2.93 -16.60 -3.00
C HIS A 693 -1.41 -16.63 -2.80
N GLN A 694 -0.76 -15.48 -2.63
CA GLN A 694 0.66 -15.41 -2.28
C GLN A 694 0.93 -15.86 -0.84
N PHE A 695 2.00 -16.63 -0.66
CA PHE A 695 2.48 -17.10 0.62
C PHE A 695 4.01 -17.20 0.60
N LYS A 696 4.67 -16.78 1.67
CA LYS A 696 6.11 -17.00 1.90
C LYS A 696 6.28 -17.85 3.16
N PRO A 697 6.89 -19.04 3.06
CA PRO A 697 7.16 -19.87 4.23
C PRO A 697 8.02 -19.19 5.32
N ASP A 698 8.93 -18.30 4.90
CA ASP A 698 9.79 -17.48 5.74
C ASP A 698 10.26 -16.21 5.00
N ALA A 699 10.98 -15.32 5.70
CA ALA A 699 11.40 -14.02 5.17
C ALA A 699 12.39 -14.10 4.00
N ASP A 700 13.15 -15.20 3.91
CA ASP A 700 14.19 -15.39 2.89
C ASP A 700 13.66 -16.18 1.68
N SER A 701 12.46 -16.75 1.78
CA SER A 701 11.81 -17.52 0.72
C SER A 701 11.10 -16.63 -0.30
N ASN A 702 11.12 -17.05 -1.57
CA ASN A 702 10.28 -16.46 -2.60
C ASN A 702 8.78 -16.63 -2.25
N ALA A 703 7.96 -15.68 -2.69
CA ALA A 703 6.51 -15.87 -2.64
C ALA A 703 6.13 -17.02 -3.57
N VAL A 704 5.25 -17.89 -3.09
CA VAL A 704 4.68 -18.99 -3.86
C VAL A 704 3.16 -18.89 -3.83
N PHE A 705 2.51 -19.37 -4.88
CA PHE A 705 1.07 -19.48 -4.89
C PHE A 705 0.62 -20.66 -4.01
N MET A 706 -0.30 -20.43 -3.07
CA MET A 706 -0.85 -21.45 -2.17
C MET A 706 -2.39 -21.40 -2.14
N PRO A 707 -3.10 -22.56 -2.15
CA PRO A 707 -4.55 -22.58 -1.93
C PRO A 707 -4.96 -21.99 -0.58
N ILE A 708 -6.07 -21.26 -0.52
CA ILE A 708 -6.53 -20.60 0.73
C ILE A 708 -7.44 -21.53 1.56
N GLY A 709 -8.43 -22.17 0.93
CA GLY A 709 -9.49 -22.92 1.61
C GLY A 709 -9.12 -24.29 2.20
N PRO A 710 -8.27 -25.13 1.56
CA PRO A 710 -7.93 -26.49 2.02
C PRO A 710 -7.04 -26.55 3.27
N LYS A 711 -7.39 -25.83 4.33
CA LYS A 711 -6.74 -25.88 5.64
C LYS A 711 -7.54 -26.78 6.58
N ALA A 712 -6.87 -27.53 7.44
CA ALA A 712 -7.49 -28.52 8.32
C ALA A 712 -8.73 -27.98 9.07
N ARG A 713 -8.58 -26.80 9.67
CA ARG A 713 -9.64 -26.14 10.47
C ARG A 713 -10.92 -25.78 9.69
N HIS A 714 -10.80 -25.56 8.38
CA HIS A 714 -11.92 -25.21 7.51
C HIS A 714 -12.63 -26.45 6.95
N LEU A 715 -12.01 -27.62 7.03
CA LEU A 715 -12.59 -28.89 6.56
C LEU A 715 -13.07 -29.78 7.70
N ASN A 716 -12.77 -29.44 8.96
CA ASN A 716 -13.16 -30.22 10.13
C ASN A 716 -14.67 -30.11 10.43
N ARG A 717 -15.48 -30.73 9.56
CA ARG A 717 -16.93 -30.88 9.64
C ARG A 717 -17.36 -32.17 8.95
N ASP A 718 -18.57 -32.61 9.26
CA ASP A 718 -19.21 -33.71 8.54
C ASP A 718 -19.73 -33.25 7.18
N TYR A 719 -19.56 -34.10 6.16
CA TYR A 719 -20.08 -33.89 4.82
C TYR A 719 -20.88 -35.11 4.36
N ALA A 720 -21.97 -34.87 3.63
CA ALA A 720 -22.84 -35.92 3.10
C ALA A 720 -22.33 -36.40 1.73
N TYR A 721 -21.51 -37.45 1.72
CA TYR A 721 -21.05 -38.11 0.50
C TYR A 721 -22.10 -39.08 -0.04
N SER A 722 -21.95 -39.51 -1.29
CA SER A 722 -22.84 -40.48 -1.93
C SER A 722 -22.88 -41.85 -1.23
N ASP A 723 -21.86 -42.17 -0.44
CA ASP A 723 -21.73 -43.42 0.33
C ASP A 723 -21.96 -43.25 1.85
N GLY A 724 -22.34 -42.05 2.30
CA GLY A 724 -22.68 -41.77 3.70
C GLY A 724 -22.14 -40.43 4.22
N VAL A 725 -22.49 -40.11 5.47
CA VAL A 725 -21.97 -38.92 6.16
C VAL A 725 -20.64 -39.25 6.83
N MET A 726 -19.62 -38.41 6.62
CA MET A 726 -18.30 -38.58 7.24
C MET A 726 -17.61 -37.21 7.39
N ASN A 727 -16.79 -37.07 8.44
CA ASN A 727 -15.88 -35.93 8.57
C ASN A 727 -14.95 -35.85 7.35
N GLN A 728 -14.79 -34.66 6.76
CA GLN A 728 -14.09 -34.52 5.48
C GLN A 728 -12.61 -34.92 5.55
N LEU A 729 -11.90 -34.60 6.64
CA LEU A 729 -10.50 -35.00 6.82
C LEU A 729 -10.35 -36.52 6.90
N SER A 730 -11.27 -37.16 7.63
CA SER A 730 -11.34 -38.63 7.70
C SER A 730 -11.68 -39.24 6.34
N LYS A 731 -12.58 -38.62 5.58
CA LYS A 731 -12.94 -39.06 4.23
C LYS A 731 -11.75 -38.96 3.29
N TRP A 732 -11.03 -37.84 3.31
CA TRP A 732 -9.85 -37.61 2.47
C TRP A 732 -8.75 -38.63 2.80
N GLN A 733 -8.55 -38.95 4.08
CA GLN A 733 -7.63 -40.02 4.49
C GLN A 733 -8.07 -41.40 3.99
N ALA A 734 -9.35 -41.74 4.15
CA ALA A 734 -9.90 -43.02 3.70
C ALA A 734 -9.91 -43.18 2.17
N ALA A 735 -10.09 -42.08 1.44
CA ALA A 735 -10.01 -42.02 -0.02
C ALA A 735 -8.57 -42.02 -0.55
N GLY A 736 -7.57 -41.94 0.33
CA GLY A 736 -6.16 -41.88 -0.04
C GLY A 736 -5.72 -40.53 -0.61
N ILE A 737 -6.49 -39.45 -0.39
CA ILE A 737 -6.16 -38.08 -0.82
C ILE A 737 -5.23 -37.39 0.17
N LEU A 738 -5.38 -37.66 1.47
CA LEU A 738 -4.63 -37.01 2.54
C LEU A 738 -3.94 -38.05 3.44
N GLN A 739 -2.74 -37.76 3.91
CA GLN A 739 -2.04 -38.57 4.91
C GLN A 739 -1.56 -37.73 6.09
N GLY A 740 -1.21 -38.39 7.20
CA GLY A 740 -0.70 -37.70 8.39
C GLY A 740 -1.75 -37.01 9.25
N VAL A 741 -3.05 -37.19 8.98
CA VAL A 741 -4.14 -36.59 9.79
C VAL A 741 -4.04 -37.09 11.24
N PRO A 742 -3.96 -36.18 12.25
CA PRO A 742 -3.98 -36.56 13.66
C PRO A 742 -5.39 -37.01 14.08
N ASN A 743 -5.62 -37.27 15.37
CA ASN A 743 -6.99 -37.55 15.80
C ASN A 743 -7.85 -36.31 15.52
N ILE A 744 -9.02 -36.50 14.91
CA ILE A 744 -9.91 -35.40 14.52
C ILE A 744 -10.33 -34.51 15.70
N ALA A 745 -10.37 -35.07 16.91
CA ALA A 745 -10.66 -34.33 18.14
C ALA A 745 -9.56 -33.32 18.53
N ASP A 746 -8.34 -33.51 18.02
CA ASP A 746 -7.18 -32.64 18.27
C ASP A 746 -6.98 -31.61 17.14
N VAL A 747 -7.76 -31.69 16.06
CA VAL A 747 -7.71 -30.74 14.95
C VAL A 747 -8.65 -29.57 15.25
N ASP A 748 -8.16 -28.34 15.11
CA ASP A 748 -9.00 -27.15 15.26
C ASP A 748 -10.24 -27.19 14.35
N LYS A 749 -11.31 -26.55 14.79
CA LYS A 749 -12.55 -26.38 14.01
C LYS A 749 -12.94 -24.91 14.00
N VAL A 750 -12.97 -24.30 12.82
CA VAL A 750 -13.59 -22.98 12.64
C VAL A 750 -15.12 -23.12 12.78
N PRO A 751 -15.81 -22.23 13.51
CA PRO A 751 -17.26 -22.23 13.56
C PRO A 751 -17.89 -22.13 12.16
N GLU A 752 -19.05 -22.76 11.99
CA GLU A 752 -19.84 -22.62 10.76
C GLU A 752 -20.58 -21.28 10.81
N TYR A 753 -20.52 -20.50 9.73
CA TYR A 753 -21.17 -19.19 9.64
C TYR A 753 -21.62 -18.91 8.20
N GLN A 754 -22.92 -18.66 8.02
CA GLN A 754 -23.61 -18.60 6.72
C GLN A 754 -24.73 -17.55 6.74
N ASP A 755 -25.32 -17.24 5.58
CA ASP A 755 -26.51 -16.39 5.47
C ASP A 755 -27.60 -16.83 6.48
N GLY A 756 -28.11 -15.90 7.30
CA GLY A 756 -29.11 -16.14 8.34
C GLY A 756 -28.56 -16.44 9.75
N ASP A 757 -27.26 -16.68 9.89
CA ASP A 757 -26.64 -16.94 11.21
C ASP A 757 -26.46 -15.68 12.07
N GLU A 758 -26.63 -14.49 11.50
CA GLU A 758 -26.66 -13.21 12.22
C GLU A 758 -27.74 -13.16 13.30
N LEU A 759 -28.83 -13.92 13.11
CA LEU A 759 -29.91 -14.07 14.09
C LEU A 759 -29.46 -14.78 15.39
N ASN A 760 -28.36 -15.53 15.34
CA ASN A 760 -27.85 -16.30 16.48
C ASN A 760 -26.76 -15.57 17.27
N ILE A 761 -26.17 -14.51 16.71
CA ILE A 761 -25.03 -13.76 17.28
C ILE A 761 -25.30 -13.35 18.74
N ALA A 762 -26.47 -12.79 19.02
CA ALA A 762 -26.82 -12.27 20.35
C ALA A 762 -26.85 -13.35 21.45
N SER A 763 -26.94 -14.62 21.06
CA SER A 763 -26.96 -15.76 22.00
C SER A 763 -25.58 -16.38 22.24
N MET A 764 -24.57 -16.02 21.44
CA MET A 764 -23.21 -16.56 21.57
C MET A 764 -22.53 -16.05 22.84
N SER A 765 -21.82 -16.93 23.54
CA SER A 765 -20.84 -16.53 24.56
C SER A 765 -19.68 -15.72 23.93
N ASP A 766 -18.92 -14.97 24.74
CA ASP A 766 -17.79 -14.18 24.22
C ASP A 766 -16.75 -15.06 23.52
N THR A 767 -16.53 -16.27 24.05
CA THR A 767 -15.61 -17.26 23.46
C THR A 767 -16.11 -17.78 22.11
N GLU A 768 -17.41 -18.08 21.98
CA GLU A 768 -18.00 -18.52 20.71
C GLU A 768 -17.97 -17.40 19.67
N LEU A 769 -18.30 -16.17 20.08
CA LEU A 769 -18.27 -14.99 19.22
C LEU A 769 -16.86 -14.68 18.72
N MET A 770 -15.85 -14.72 19.60
CA MET A 770 -14.44 -14.55 19.24
C MET A 770 -13.99 -15.61 18.23
N ALA A 771 -14.34 -16.88 18.44
CA ALA A 771 -14.00 -17.94 17.51
C ALA A 771 -14.70 -17.76 16.14
N ALA A 772 -15.97 -17.35 16.12
CA ALA A 772 -16.71 -17.11 14.88
C ALA A 772 -16.13 -15.92 14.11
N ALA A 773 -15.87 -14.80 14.78
CA ALA A 773 -15.27 -13.61 14.18
C ALA A 773 -13.89 -13.90 13.59
N LYS A 774 -13.00 -14.55 14.35
CA LYS A 774 -11.68 -14.95 13.84
C LYS A 774 -11.78 -15.95 12.69
N GLY A 775 -12.71 -16.91 12.75
CA GLY A 775 -12.93 -17.86 11.67
C GLY A 775 -13.39 -17.19 10.37
N TYR A 776 -14.26 -16.19 10.50
CA TYR A 776 -14.74 -15.37 9.39
C TYR A 776 -13.62 -14.49 8.81
N LEU A 777 -12.84 -13.81 9.65
CA LEU A 777 -11.69 -12.99 9.22
C LEU A 777 -10.55 -13.84 8.63
N ASP A 778 -10.33 -15.06 9.13
CA ASP A 778 -9.29 -15.96 8.62
C ASP A 778 -9.52 -16.33 7.16
N ILE A 779 -10.75 -16.73 6.82
CA ILE A 779 -11.05 -17.15 5.44
C ILE A 779 -11.21 -15.95 4.48
N ASN A 780 -11.72 -14.81 4.96
CA ASN A 780 -11.99 -13.63 4.12
C ASN A 780 -10.82 -12.65 4.01
N CYS A 781 -9.94 -12.55 5.01
CA CYS A 781 -8.99 -11.44 5.12
C CYS A 781 -7.54 -11.87 5.47
N ALA A 782 -7.34 -12.95 6.24
CA ALA A 782 -6.01 -13.27 6.78
C ALA A 782 -4.97 -13.70 5.74
N HIS A 783 -5.39 -14.11 4.54
CA HIS A 783 -4.45 -14.39 3.46
C HIS A 783 -3.73 -13.11 2.96
N CYS A 784 -4.37 -11.94 3.07
CA CYS A 784 -3.73 -10.64 2.84
C CYS A 784 -3.11 -10.08 4.12
N HIS A 785 -3.83 -10.18 5.25
CA HIS A 785 -3.44 -9.68 6.57
C HIS A 785 -2.69 -10.74 7.37
N ARG A 786 -1.46 -11.01 6.93
CA ARG A 786 -0.46 -11.89 7.56
C ARG A 786 0.94 -11.32 7.28
N PRO A 787 1.98 -11.70 8.05
CA PRO A 787 3.34 -11.13 7.95
C PRO A 787 3.91 -11.00 6.52
N GLU A 788 3.51 -11.90 5.63
CA GLU A 788 4.00 -12.08 4.27
C GLU A 788 2.95 -11.80 3.18
N GLY A 789 1.72 -11.42 3.57
CA GLY A 789 0.61 -11.23 2.64
C GLY A 789 0.62 -9.84 1.97
N ASN A 790 -0.28 -9.61 1.01
CA ASN A 790 -0.32 -8.34 0.27
C ASN A 790 -0.62 -7.11 1.15
N ALA A 791 -1.18 -7.28 2.35
CA ALA A 791 -1.40 -6.22 3.33
C ALA A 791 -0.41 -6.27 4.51
N SER A 792 0.72 -6.97 4.38
CA SER A 792 1.77 -7.11 5.39
C SER A 792 2.22 -5.77 6.00
N ASN A 793 2.43 -4.77 5.15
CA ASN A 793 2.88 -3.43 5.51
C ASN A 793 1.90 -2.68 6.43
N THR A 794 0.64 -3.13 6.51
CA THR A 794 -0.32 -2.56 7.44
C THR A 794 -0.09 -2.98 8.88
N GLY A 795 0.61 -4.09 9.13
CA GLY A 795 0.79 -4.68 10.47
C GLY A 795 -0.44 -5.39 11.05
N LEU A 796 -1.59 -5.39 10.37
CA LEU A 796 -2.80 -6.13 10.75
C LEU A 796 -2.64 -7.63 10.40
N LYS A 797 -2.87 -8.51 11.38
CA LYS A 797 -2.67 -9.96 11.30
C LYS A 797 -3.92 -10.69 11.80
N LEU A 798 -4.53 -11.51 10.95
CA LEU A 798 -5.87 -12.06 11.17
C LEU A 798 -5.94 -13.59 11.17
N GLU A 799 -4.80 -14.28 11.29
CA GLU A 799 -4.73 -15.74 11.22
C GLU A 799 -5.49 -16.39 12.40
N TYR A 800 -6.28 -17.44 12.12
CA TYR A 800 -7.13 -18.06 13.14
C TYR A 800 -6.38 -18.57 14.38
N TRP A 801 -5.18 -19.13 14.21
CA TRP A 801 -4.37 -19.69 15.31
C TRP A 801 -3.67 -18.63 16.15
N ARG A 802 -3.59 -17.37 15.68
CA ARG A 802 -2.98 -16.27 16.44
C ARG A 802 -3.88 -15.94 17.63
N SER A 803 -3.36 -16.03 18.85
CA SER A 803 -4.16 -15.66 20.03
C SER A 803 -4.44 -14.16 20.02
N TYR A 804 -5.67 -13.78 20.37
CA TYR A 804 -6.02 -12.37 20.55
C TYR A 804 -5.34 -11.80 21.81
N ASP A 805 -5.11 -12.63 22.82
CA ASP A 805 -4.59 -12.19 24.13
C ASP A 805 -3.06 -11.97 24.14
N ASP A 806 -2.32 -12.45 23.14
CA ASP A 806 -0.85 -12.42 23.13
C ASP A 806 -0.27 -11.00 23.17
N ASP A 807 -0.97 -10.04 22.55
CA ASP A 807 -0.59 -8.63 22.48
C ASP A 807 -1.76 -7.68 22.78
N ALA A 808 -2.70 -8.16 23.60
CA ALA A 808 -3.95 -7.45 23.92
C ALA A 808 -4.77 -7.04 22.68
N GLY A 809 -4.64 -7.77 21.58
CA GLY A 809 -5.39 -7.58 20.35
C GLY A 809 -4.80 -6.56 19.39
N PHE A 810 -3.59 -6.04 19.65
CA PHE A 810 -2.95 -5.02 18.81
C PHE A 810 -2.72 -5.53 17.38
N SER A 811 -2.19 -6.75 17.20
CA SER A 811 -2.05 -7.38 15.89
C SER A 811 -3.39 -7.61 15.19
N HIS A 812 -4.50 -7.72 15.93
CA HIS A 812 -5.85 -7.83 15.38
C HIS A 812 -6.53 -6.46 15.16
N GLY A 813 -5.79 -5.36 15.29
CA GLY A 813 -6.24 -4.01 14.99
C GLY A 813 -6.67 -3.16 16.20
N THR A 814 -6.62 -3.70 17.42
CA THR A 814 -7.09 -2.97 18.61
C THR A 814 -6.28 -1.71 18.85
N CYS A 815 -6.94 -0.55 18.73
CA CYS A 815 -6.33 0.77 18.84
C CYS A 815 -5.09 0.94 17.95
N LYS A 816 -5.02 0.19 16.85
CA LYS A 816 -3.91 0.25 15.92
C LYS A 816 -4.22 1.29 14.84
N SER A 817 -3.33 2.27 14.67
CA SER A 817 -3.50 3.29 13.64
C SER A 817 -3.34 2.68 12.23
N PRO A 818 -4.10 3.19 11.25
CA PRO A 818 -4.00 2.70 9.88
C PRO A 818 -2.73 3.19 9.19
N VAL A 819 -2.24 2.38 8.25
CA VAL A 819 -1.15 2.75 7.30
C VAL A 819 -1.73 3.01 5.90
N ALA A 820 -2.71 2.21 5.48
CA ALA A 820 -3.28 2.23 4.11
C ALA A 820 -4.77 2.62 4.11
N TYR A 821 -5.15 3.51 5.02
CA TYR A 821 -6.47 4.13 5.05
C TYR A 821 -6.25 5.62 5.28
N GLY A 822 -6.21 6.35 4.17
CA GLY A 822 -6.28 7.80 4.16
C GLY A 822 -7.65 8.20 3.67
N GLY A 823 -8.74 7.78 4.33
CA GLY A 823 -10.13 8.14 3.99
C GLY A 823 -10.90 8.67 5.21
N GLY A 824 -11.70 9.72 5.09
CA GLY A 824 -12.70 10.11 6.09
C GLY A 824 -12.16 10.48 7.49
N SER A 825 -12.92 10.14 8.54
CA SER A 825 -12.67 10.56 9.94
C SER A 825 -12.39 9.42 10.92
N LEU A 826 -12.15 8.20 10.44
CA LEU A 826 -11.91 7.02 11.26
C LEU A 826 -10.41 6.86 11.56
N GLY A 827 -10.13 6.33 12.75
CA GLY A 827 -8.80 6.48 13.35
C GLY A 827 -8.07 5.20 13.67
N TYR A 828 -8.78 4.11 13.91
CA TYR A 828 -8.14 2.86 14.33
C TYR A 828 -8.75 1.70 13.56
N ASP A 829 -7.93 0.69 13.29
CA ASP A 829 -8.36 -0.55 12.64
C ASP A 829 -9.57 -1.14 13.40
N VAL A 830 -9.46 -1.22 14.73
CA VAL A 830 -10.55 -1.61 15.65
C VAL A 830 -10.56 -0.73 16.91
N VAL A 831 -11.72 -0.16 17.24
CA VAL A 831 -11.99 0.54 18.51
C VAL A 831 -12.89 -0.34 19.38
N PRO A 832 -12.39 -0.98 20.46
CA PRO A 832 -13.20 -1.85 21.29
C PRO A 832 -14.45 -1.17 21.84
N GLY A 833 -15.60 -1.83 21.70
CA GLY A 833 -16.90 -1.32 22.09
C GLY A 833 -17.59 -0.44 21.04
N LYS A 834 -16.91 -0.03 19.96
CA LYS A 834 -17.40 0.98 19.01
C LYS A 834 -17.15 0.59 17.54
N PRO A 835 -17.94 -0.32 16.97
CA PRO A 835 -17.77 -0.74 15.57
C PRO A 835 -17.92 0.42 14.58
N GLU A 836 -18.77 1.39 14.85
CA GLU A 836 -18.96 2.59 14.02
C GLU A 836 -17.75 3.53 14.00
N GLU A 837 -16.82 3.40 14.96
CA GLU A 837 -15.55 4.13 14.98
C GLU A 837 -14.37 3.26 14.47
N SER A 838 -14.63 2.05 13.98
CA SER A 838 -13.62 1.06 13.58
C SER A 838 -13.49 0.93 12.06
N ILE A 839 -12.27 1.11 11.53
CA ILE A 839 -11.98 1.05 10.09
C ILE A 839 -12.30 -0.34 9.52
N LEU A 840 -11.98 -1.43 10.23
CA LEU A 840 -12.26 -2.79 9.78
C LEU A 840 -13.75 -3.00 9.47
N HIS A 841 -14.64 -2.53 10.36
CA HIS A 841 -16.08 -2.64 10.18
C HIS A 841 -16.56 -1.77 9.01
N PHE A 842 -16.11 -0.51 8.93
CA PHE A 842 -16.44 0.40 7.84
C PHE A 842 -16.04 -0.17 6.47
N ARG A 843 -14.80 -0.65 6.32
CA ARG A 843 -14.31 -1.20 5.05
C ARG A 843 -15.05 -2.49 4.65
N MET A 844 -15.53 -3.27 5.63
CA MET A 844 -16.39 -4.42 5.35
C MET A 844 -17.81 -4.02 4.90
N GLU A 845 -18.31 -2.86 5.30
CA GLU A 845 -19.67 -2.38 4.98
C GLU A 845 -19.72 -1.62 3.64
N THR A 846 -18.71 -0.80 3.33
CA THR A 846 -18.67 0.01 2.11
C THR A 846 -18.44 -0.83 0.84
N ASN A 847 -19.04 -0.40 -0.27
CA ASN A 847 -18.79 -0.95 -1.61
C ASN A 847 -17.94 -0.01 -2.49
N ASP A 848 -17.53 1.13 -1.95
CA ASP A 848 -16.64 2.06 -2.65
C ASP A 848 -15.33 1.35 -3.00
N PRO A 849 -14.93 1.26 -4.29
CA PRO A 849 -13.71 0.59 -4.71
C PRO A 849 -12.42 1.00 -3.98
N GLY A 850 -12.31 2.27 -3.53
CA GLY A 850 -11.13 2.76 -2.81
C GLY A 850 -11.08 2.32 -1.34
N ASP A 851 -12.24 2.05 -0.74
CA ASP A 851 -12.36 1.77 0.69
C ASP A 851 -12.75 0.33 1.03
N ARG A 852 -13.41 -0.38 0.12
CA ARG A 852 -14.01 -1.69 0.43
C ARG A 852 -12.96 -2.77 0.73
N MET A 853 -13.29 -3.62 1.69
CA MET A 853 -12.52 -4.82 2.03
C MET A 853 -13.42 -6.05 2.14
N PRO A 854 -13.00 -7.20 1.56
CA PRO A 854 -11.85 -7.35 0.67
C PRO A 854 -12.00 -6.54 -0.64
N GLU A 855 -10.88 -6.01 -1.14
CA GLU A 855 -10.84 -5.17 -2.37
C GLU A 855 -11.30 -5.96 -3.61
N ILE A 856 -11.04 -7.27 -3.62
CA ILE A 856 -11.28 -8.20 -4.71
C ILE A 856 -12.19 -9.33 -4.26
N GLY A 857 -13.05 -9.80 -5.17
CA GLY A 857 -13.90 -10.97 -4.95
C GLY A 857 -15.25 -10.64 -4.32
N ARG A 858 -15.60 -9.35 -4.19
CA ARG A 858 -16.95 -8.89 -3.90
C ARG A 858 -17.25 -7.54 -4.56
N SER A 859 -18.54 -7.32 -4.82
CA SER A 859 -19.16 -6.05 -5.18
C SER A 859 -20.30 -5.68 -4.24
N LEU A 860 -20.76 -6.62 -3.40
CA LEU A 860 -21.75 -6.42 -2.35
C LEU A 860 -21.11 -6.49 -0.96
N SER A 861 -21.77 -5.84 0.00
CA SER A 861 -21.52 -6.07 1.43
C SER A 861 -22.06 -7.44 1.84
N HIS A 862 -21.37 -8.11 2.76
CA HIS A 862 -21.92 -9.30 3.44
C HIS A 862 -22.50 -8.87 4.78
N ASP A 863 -23.79 -8.54 4.79
CA ASP A 863 -24.45 -7.96 5.95
C ASP A 863 -24.34 -8.85 7.20
N GLU A 864 -24.40 -10.17 7.03
CA GLU A 864 -24.20 -11.13 8.12
C GLU A 864 -22.77 -11.07 8.68
N GLY A 865 -21.76 -11.05 7.81
CA GLY A 865 -20.36 -10.89 8.20
C GLY A 865 -20.11 -9.55 8.91
N VAL A 866 -20.70 -8.47 8.40
CA VAL A 866 -20.64 -7.14 9.02
C VAL A 866 -21.30 -7.17 10.41
N ALA A 867 -22.46 -7.80 10.56
CA ALA A 867 -23.13 -7.96 11.85
C ALA A 867 -22.30 -8.76 12.87
N LEU A 868 -21.64 -9.85 12.42
CA LEU A 868 -20.75 -10.66 13.25
C LEU A 868 -19.58 -9.84 13.79
N ILE A 869 -18.89 -9.10 12.91
CA ILE A 869 -17.75 -8.27 13.29
C ILE A 869 -18.20 -7.06 14.13
N SER A 870 -19.36 -6.48 13.84
CA SER A 870 -19.96 -5.42 14.67
C SER A 870 -20.16 -5.86 16.11
N GLU A 871 -20.77 -7.04 16.33
CA GLU A 871 -21.00 -7.55 17.68
C GLU A 871 -19.70 -7.98 18.36
N TRP A 872 -18.78 -8.59 17.62
CA TRP A 872 -17.45 -8.93 18.14
C TRP A 872 -16.76 -7.68 18.69
N ILE A 873 -16.67 -6.60 17.91
CA ILE A 873 -16.07 -5.33 18.34
C ILE A 873 -16.76 -4.76 19.58
N LYS A 874 -18.11 -4.78 19.62
CA LYS A 874 -18.87 -4.30 20.79
C LYS A 874 -18.52 -5.03 22.09
N ARG A 875 -18.16 -6.31 22.00
CA ARG A 875 -17.91 -7.20 23.15
C ARG A 875 -16.42 -7.45 23.40
N LEU A 876 -15.53 -6.81 22.64
CA LEU A 876 -14.10 -6.85 22.91
C LEU A 876 -13.79 -6.28 24.31
N PRO A 877 -12.73 -6.77 24.97
CA PRO A 877 -12.22 -6.16 26.18
C PRO A 877 -11.97 -4.66 25.98
N ALA A 878 -12.37 -3.84 26.95
CA ALA A 878 -12.20 -2.40 26.85
C ALA A 878 -10.73 -2.01 26.72
N ALA A 879 -10.42 -1.21 25.71
CA ALA A 879 -9.13 -0.53 25.54
C ALA A 879 -9.38 0.98 25.36
N SER A 880 -8.40 1.79 25.75
CA SER A 880 -8.44 3.24 25.53
C SER A 880 -7.60 3.56 24.31
N CYS A 881 -8.25 3.78 23.17
CA CYS A 881 -7.57 4.29 21.99
C CYS A 881 -7.42 5.81 22.15
N SER A 882 -6.17 6.31 22.17
CA SER A 882 -5.82 7.71 22.42
C SER A 882 -4.90 8.25 21.35
#